data_AF-A0A815ZRD2-F1
#
_entry.id   AF-A0A815ZRD2-F1
#
_cell.length_a   1.000
_cell.length_b   1.000
_cell.length_c   1.000
_cell.angle_alpha   90.00
_cell.angle_beta   90.00
_cell.angle_gamma   90.00
#
_symmetry.space_group_name_H-M   'P 1'
#
loop_
_entity.id
_entity.type
_entity.pdbx_description
1 polymer ?
#
loop_
_entity_poly.entity_id
_entity_poly.type
_entity_poly.pdbx_seq_one_letter_code
_entity_poly.pdbx_strand_id
1 'polypeptide(L)'
;MDDDLAFCLGRFTDHQVQLIDDRIAKIKEEENEVCREIEERQAAHIKNRPPQRDKGSHAKDKALVDKFVSDLRQCSAEPRKIRAVTDDQTCIDSLRAELWTKVAASTTYINRLHNLARPLSNTAKFVETCRETVESFKRPSDFDANYKVLYKIIEQDEKDQVIGSIQKWWKEKYGDKVAEINQRNQKFNGAVTEPNFAILSPNSGVIRNAKKLIEARQETIVEPEYFEVVREFVRQLLLLDEEKREHTDANELSNELNSRTIEETIDYAERWLSERDEIRNRKEEDPYKIELEEAKAKYGRQRMARRAQKFAVAAFIRQLAAGSKNDEQFQEQLDNIVKQERKINEETETKEEGKNNEERKPEEERKTNAESLPVIPCDIGDPNEEELPVTFELKADAAFMNQFKNNSNEVQERFIKSLCQAFSIPSGEIRIKNIDCDKAIICILISKPHGTVVVKILIGGVEDAVARKEAVCKCFSDINANVDSIILGEVALEVEGRRMDPRWNKNYVSSSNDPTGQYWANSINQGGKPYFCPSGWKRYGIKVDTGGKEFDAKWGTWNMAYHGTRSEVATNILMSGLKVGTHGCHYDDGVRRVYVSPSIEYCAHQIYACPWEKTTKNGENLWYQLVFQCRVNPKSIASIKPETILGPDYKKEVIDPNFKNSELEWIILDRADQEFIADDIICYGMMMRTSKDHPKTLTPSKWWEHTDPACYSTST
;
A
#
# COMPACT_ATOMS: atom_id res chain seq x y z
N MET A 1 -7.12 26.78 -45.24
CA MET A 1 -6.13 27.46 -44.39
C MET A 1 -5.43 28.51 -45.23
N ASP A 2 -5.31 29.75 -44.76
CA ASP A 2 -4.50 30.78 -45.45
C ASP A 2 -2.99 30.53 -45.21
N ASP A 3 -2.12 31.13 -46.02
CA ASP A 3 -0.66 30.89 -45.96
C ASP A 3 -0.04 31.41 -44.66
N ASP A 4 -0.59 32.47 -44.10
CA ASP A 4 -0.09 33.10 -42.88
C ASP A 4 -0.36 32.20 -41.67
N LEU A 5 -1.56 31.61 -41.57
CA LEU A 5 -1.91 30.64 -40.54
C LEU A 5 -1.10 29.36 -40.70
N ALA A 6 -0.91 28.86 -41.93
CA ALA A 6 -0.05 27.70 -42.17
C ALA A 6 1.40 27.97 -41.75
N PHE A 7 1.95 29.14 -42.06
CA PHE A 7 3.27 29.53 -41.59
C PHE A 7 3.33 29.69 -40.06
N CYS A 8 2.27 30.24 -39.46
CA CYS A 8 2.16 30.37 -38.01
C CYS A 8 2.18 29.01 -37.33
N LEU A 9 1.36 28.07 -37.81
CA LEU A 9 1.27 26.71 -37.30
C LEU A 9 2.56 25.91 -37.55
N GLY A 10 3.16 25.99 -38.73
CA GLY A 10 4.40 25.27 -39.06
C GLY A 10 5.54 25.55 -38.09
N ARG A 11 5.83 26.83 -37.77
CA ARG A 11 6.89 27.09 -36.77
C ARG A 11 6.42 26.92 -35.33
N PHE A 12 5.12 27.01 -35.07
CA PHE A 12 4.63 26.62 -33.75
C PHE A 12 4.94 25.14 -33.52
N THR A 13 4.75 24.27 -34.53
CA THR A 13 5.23 22.89 -34.51
C THR A 13 6.72 22.84 -34.24
N ASP A 14 7.54 23.51 -35.05
CA ASP A 14 9.01 23.47 -34.91
C ASP A 14 9.47 23.88 -33.51
N HIS A 15 8.88 24.94 -32.95
CA HIS A 15 9.21 25.43 -31.61
C HIS A 15 8.79 24.45 -30.52
N GLN A 16 7.57 23.91 -30.59
CA GLN A 16 7.11 22.91 -29.63
C GLN A 16 7.94 21.63 -29.70
N VAL A 17 8.32 21.20 -30.90
CA VAL A 17 9.22 20.06 -31.12
C VAL A 17 10.58 20.33 -30.48
N GLN A 18 11.18 21.50 -30.71
CA GLN A 18 12.46 21.87 -30.11
C GLN A 18 12.40 21.89 -28.57
N LEU A 19 11.36 22.49 -27.98
CA LEU A 19 11.19 22.52 -26.53
C LEU A 19 11.06 21.11 -25.94
N ILE A 20 10.40 20.20 -26.66
CA ILE A 20 10.28 18.80 -26.26
C ILE A 20 11.63 18.10 -26.35
N ASP A 21 12.41 18.33 -27.41
CA ASP A 21 13.75 17.77 -27.60
C ASP A 21 14.72 18.25 -26.53
N ASP A 22 14.72 19.54 -26.20
CA ASP A 22 15.53 20.11 -25.11
C ASP A 22 15.16 19.46 -23.76
N ARG A 23 13.87 19.21 -23.52
CA ARG A 23 13.43 18.53 -22.31
C ARG A 23 13.85 17.06 -22.28
N ILE A 24 13.82 16.35 -23.40
CA ILE A 24 14.32 14.96 -23.50
C ILE A 24 15.82 14.91 -23.19
N ALA A 25 16.61 15.84 -23.73
CA ALA A 25 18.03 15.96 -23.45
C ALA A 25 18.30 16.17 -21.95
N LYS A 26 17.56 17.10 -21.33
CA LYS A 26 17.65 17.35 -19.87
C LYS A 26 17.27 16.12 -19.04
N ILE A 27 16.23 15.38 -19.40
CA ILE A 27 15.84 14.12 -18.72
C ILE A 27 16.98 13.09 -18.78
N LYS A 28 17.73 13.03 -19.89
CA LYS A 28 18.87 12.12 -20.05
C LYS A 28 20.07 12.53 -19.19
N GLU A 29 20.31 13.83 -19.02
CA GLU A 29 21.32 14.33 -18.09
C GLU A 29 20.96 13.99 -16.63
N GLU A 30 19.69 14.21 -16.24
CA GLU A 30 19.15 13.84 -14.92
C GLU A 30 19.28 12.33 -14.66
N GLU A 31 19.02 11.47 -15.66
CA GLU A 31 19.21 10.01 -15.57
C GLU A 31 20.68 9.65 -15.31
N ASN A 32 21.60 10.18 -16.10
CA ASN A 32 23.03 9.88 -15.98
C ASN A 32 23.57 10.26 -14.60
N GLU A 33 23.12 11.40 -14.05
CA GLU A 33 23.51 11.84 -12.71
C GLU A 33 23.05 10.84 -11.64
N VAL A 34 21.78 10.42 -11.66
CA VAL A 34 21.25 9.44 -10.71
C VAL A 34 21.94 8.08 -10.86
N CYS A 35 22.19 7.62 -12.08
CA CYS A 35 22.93 6.38 -12.31
C CYS A 35 24.34 6.44 -11.71
N ARG A 36 25.05 7.56 -11.89
CA ARG A 36 26.38 7.77 -11.30
C ARG A 36 26.34 7.73 -9.78
N GLU A 37 25.36 8.39 -9.15
CA GLU A 37 25.19 8.36 -7.69
C GLU A 37 24.94 6.94 -7.15
N ILE A 38 24.17 6.12 -7.89
CA ILE A 38 23.93 4.72 -7.54
C ILE A 38 25.22 3.91 -7.63
N GLU A 39 25.98 4.06 -8.72
CA GLU A 39 27.26 3.38 -8.94
C GLU A 39 28.31 3.77 -7.89
N GLU A 40 28.39 5.05 -7.50
CA GLU A 40 29.28 5.52 -6.43
C GLU A 40 28.91 4.90 -5.06
N ARG A 41 27.61 4.81 -4.75
CA ARG A 41 27.14 4.12 -3.54
C ARG A 41 27.45 2.63 -3.57
N GLN A 42 27.27 1.97 -4.72
CA GLN A 42 27.63 0.57 -4.91
C GLN A 42 29.13 0.35 -4.67
N ALA A 43 29.99 1.19 -5.25
CA ALA A 43 31.43 1.10 -5.04
C ALA A 43 31.83 1.33 -3.57
N ALA A 44 31.20 2.29 -2.89
CA ALA A 44 31.40 2.54 -1.46
C ALA A 44 30.94 1.36 -0.59
N HIS A 45 29.80 0.74 -0.95
CA HIS A 45 29.28 -0.44 -0.27
C HIS A 45 30.22 -1.64 -0.42
N ILE A 46 30.70 -1.91 -1.63
CA ILE A 46 31.67 -2.99 -1.90
C ILE A 46 32.95 -2.78 -1.08
N LYS A 47 33.44 -1.54 -0.98
CA LYS A 47 34.65 -1.22 -0.19
C LYS A 47 34.47 -1.43 1.31
N ASN A 48 33.26 -1.21 1.83
CA ASN A 48 32.94 -1.27 3.25
C ASN A 48 32.26 -2.58 3.67
N ARG A 49 32.04 -3.52 2.74
CA ARG A 49 31.37 -4.79 3.02
C ARG A 49 32.18 -5.56 4.06
N PRO A 50 31.62 -5.87 5.24
CA PRO A 50 32.32 -6.72 6.20
C PRO A 50 32.66 -8.07 5.55
N PRO A 51 33.76 -8.72 5.94
CA PRO A 51 34.09 -10.04 5.44
C PRO A 51 32.87 -10.94 5.60
N GLN A 52 32.45 -11.55 4.50
CA GLN A 52 31.26 -12.39 4.45
C GLN A 52 31.37 -13.45 5.56
N ARG A 53 30.41 -13.46 6.50
CA ARG A 53 30.38 -14.46 7.58
C ARG A 53 30.43 -15.85 6.94
N ASP A 54 31.22 -16.75 7.51
CA ASP A 54 31.31 -18.14 7.03
C ASP A 54 29.92 -18.77 7.08
N LYS A 55 29.28 -18.95 5.92
CA LYS A 55 27.95 -19.58 5.79
C LYS A 55 28.00 -21.10 6.06
N GLY A 56 29.17 -21.63 6.45
CA GLY A 56 29.40 -23.05 6.67
C GLY A 56 29.35 -23.86 5.37
N SER A 57 29.67 -25.15 5.45
CA SER A 57 29.57 -26.06 4.31
C SER A 57 28.40 -27.02 4.48
N HIS A 58 27.71 -27.34 3.37
CA HIS A 58 26.62 -28.31 3.36
C HIS A 58 27.02 -29.65 4.00
N ALA A 59 28.25 -30.09 3.75
CA ALA A 59 28.78 -31.32 4.34
C ALA A 59 28.79 -31.31 5.87
N LYS A 60 29.11 -30.18 6.52
CA LYS A 60 29.11 -30.08 7.99
C LYS A 60 27.69 -30.09 8.56
N ASP A 61 26.80 -29.29 7.97
CA ASP A 61 25.42 -29.18 8.43
C ASP A 61 24.66 -30.50 8.25
N LYS A 62 24.84 -31.15 7.09
CA LYS A 62 24.26 -32.47 6.81
C LYS A 62 24.77 -33.54 7.78
N ALA A 63 26.07 -33.54 8.09
CA ALA A 63 26.63 -34.49 9.06
C ALA A 63 26.04 -34.30 10.47
N LEU A 64 25.72 -33.07 10.88
CA LEU A 64 25.04 -32.79 12.15
C LEU A 64 23.61 -33.37 12.13
N VAL A 65 22.84 -33.11 11.09
CA VAL A 65 21.45 -33.59 10.96
C VAL A 65 21.40 -35.11 10.86
N ASP A 66 22.23 -35.73 10.02
CA ASP A 66 22.29 -37.20 9.88
C ASP A 66 22.58 -37.89 11.23
N LYS A 67 23.53 -37.33 12.01
CA LYS A 67 23.86 -37.83 13.35
C LYS A 67 22.66 -37.69 14.29
N PHE A 68 22.03 -36.52 14.34
CA PHE A 68 20.87 -36.27 15.18
C PHE A 68 19.72 -37.23 14.90
N VAL A 69 19.37 -37.42 13.62
CA VAL A 69 18.31 -38.35 13.20
C VAL A 69 18.62 -39.78 13.60
N SER A 70 19.88 -40.21 13.45
CA SER A 70 20.33 -41.53 13.89
C SER A 70 20.19 -41.72 15.41
N ASP A 71 20.68 -40.76 16.20
CA ASP A 71 20.65 -40.82 17.66
C ASP A 71 19.19 -40.80 18.17
N LEU A 72 18.33 -39.96 17.60
CA LEU A 72 16.93 -39.81 18.02
C LEU A 72 16.11 -41.08 17.77
N ARG A 73 16.34 -41.77 16.63
CA ARG A 73 15.67 -43.04 16.30
C ARG A 73 16.12 -44.22 17.17
N GLN A 74 17.28 -44.12 17.82
CA GLN A 74 17.78 -45.16 18.72
C GLN A 74 17.25 -44.99 20.16
N CYS A 75 16.71 -43.82 20.50
CA CYS A 75 16.14 -43.58 21.83
C CYS A 75 14.77 -44.25 22.01
N SER A 76 14.52 -44.76 23.22
CA SER A 76 13.19 -45.24 23.62
C SER A 76 12.26 -44.05 23.88
N ALA A 77 11.13 -43.99 23.17
CA ALA A 77 10.12 -42.93 23.35
C ALA A 77 9.37 -43.04 24.69
N GLU A 78 9.35 -44.21 25.33
CA GLU A 78 8.60 -44.42 26.56
C GLU A 78 9.34 -43.85 27.78
N PRO A 79 8.72 -42.92 28.54
CA PRO A 79 9.26 -42.45 29.81
C PRO A 79 9.41 -43.62 30.77
N ARG A 80 10.61 -43.82 31.30
CA ARG A 80 10.83 -44.83 32.35
C ARG A 80 10.28 -44.28 33.67
N LYS A 81 9.24 -44.92 34.19
CA LYS A 81 8.75 -44.69 35.54
C LYS A 81 9.69 -45.38 36.53
N ILE A 82 10.47 -44.60 37.27
CA ILE A 82 11.32 -45.13 38.33
C ILE A 82 10.66 -44.77 39.67
N ARG A 83 10.24 -45.78 40.41
CA ARG A 83 9.87 -45.61 41.82
C ARG A 83 11.13 -45.33 42.63
N ALA A 84 11.05 -44.37 43.54
CA ALA A 84 12.13 -44.14 44.50
C ALA A 84 12.44 -45.45 45.22
N VAL A 85 13.73 -45.82 45.30
CA VAL A 85 14.25 -47.14 45.75
C VAL A 85 13.92 -47.47 47.22
N THR A 86 13.21 -46.60 47.93
CA THR A 86 12.86 -46.83 49.33
C THR A 86 11.75 -47.87 49.42
N ASP A 87 12.04 -49.01 50.04
CA ASP A 87 11.08 -50.08 50.28
C ASP A 87 9.85 -49.55 51.03
N ASP A 88 8.69 -49.62 50.38
CA ASP A 88 7.38 -49.19 50.92
C ASP A 88 7.12 -49.81 52.29
N GLN A 89 7.53 -51.07 52.48
CA GLN A 89 7.31 -51.79 53.72
C GLN A 89 8.09 -51.16 54.88
N THR A 90 9.33 -50.76 54.65
CA THR A 90 10.16 -50.04 55.64
C THR A 90 9.52 -48.72 56.10
N CYS A 91 8.90 -47.98 55.17
CA CYS A 91 8.19 -46.73 55.49
C CYS A 91 6.90 -46.98 56.30
N ILE A 92 6.15 -48.04 55.94
CA ILE A 92 4.95 -48.48 56.66
C ILE A 92 5.30 -48.89 58.09
N ASP A 93 6.35 -49.69 58.28
CA ASP A 93 6.76 -50.17 59.60
C ASP A 93 7.25 -49.02 60.49
N SER A 94 8.00 -48.08 59.92
CA SER A 94 8.45 -46.87 60.61
C SER A 94 7.28 -45.98 61.04
N LEU A 95 6.28 -45.79 60.18
CA LEU A 95 5.06 -45.04 60.50
C LEU A 95 4.28 -45.69 61.65
N ARG A 96 4.11 -47.02 61.59
CA ARG A 96 3.40 -47.78 62.62
C ARG A 96 4.10 -47.70 63.97
N ALA A 97 5.43 -47.82 64.00
CA ALA A 97 6.25 -47.72 65.21
C ALA A 97 6.19 -46.33 65.86
N GLU A 98 6.27 -45.26 65.07
CA GLU A 98 6.15 -43.88 65.57
C GLU A 98 4.76 -43.59 66.12
N LEU A 99 3.71 -44.07 65.44
CA LEU A 99 2.34 -43.93 65.93
C LEU A 99 2.17 -44.65 67.28
N TRP A 100 2.66 -45.89 67.38
CA TRP A 100 2.62 -46.65 68.63
C TRP A 100 3.34 -45.89 69.76
N THR A 101 4.53 -45.36 69.47
CA THR A 101 5.31 -44.57 70.43
C THR A 101 4.52 -43.36 70.94
N LYS A 102 3.82 -42.63 70.06
CA LYS A 102 3.00 -41.48 70.44
C LYS A 102 1.78 -41.89 71.29
N VAL A 103 1.11 -42.98 70.96
CA VAL A 103 -0.03 -43.52 71.75
C VAL A 103 0.45 -44.01 73.12
N ALA A 104 1.58 -44.70 73.19
CA ALA A 104 2.19 -45.16 74.44
C ALA A 104 2.58 -43.99 75.34
N ALA A 105 3.21 -42.94 74.79
CA ALA A 105 3.56 -41.74 75.55
C ALA A 105 2.32 -41.03 76.12
N SER A 106 1.24 -40.93 75.32
CA SER A 106 -0.05 -40.38 75.77
C SER A 106 -0.67 -41.21 76.90
N THR A 107 -0.55 -42.55 76.81
CA THR A 107 -1.01 -43.48 77.84
C THR A 107 -0.24 -43.31 79.15
N THR A 108 1.09 -43.15 79.09
CA THR A 108 1.93 -42.89 80.26
C THR A 108 1.57 -41.56 80.91
N TYR A 109 1.35 -40.52 80.10
CA TYR A 109 0.91 -39.21 80.57
C TYR A 109 -0.43 -39.29 81.33
N ILE A 110 -1.43 -39.96 80.76
CA ILE A 110 -2.74 -40.13 81.42
C ILE A 110 -2.61 -40.92 82.73
N ASN A 111 -1.80 -41.98 82.77
CA ASN A 111 -1.55 -42.75 84.00
C ASN A 111 -0.88 -41.91 85.09
N ARG A 112 0.02 -40.98 84.72
CA ARG A 112 0.61 -40.03 85.66
C ARG A 112 -0.47 -39.14 86.28
N LEU A 113 -1.37 -38.59 85.47
CA LEU A 113 -2.49 -37.78 85.95
C LEU A 113 -3.46 -38.59 86.84
N HIS A 114 -3.78 -39.81 86.45
CA HIS A 114 -4.57 -40.75 87.25
C HIS A 114 -3.97 -40.92 88.65
N ASN A 115 -2.67 -41.19 88.75
CA ASN A 115 -1.99 -41.42 90.01
C ASN A 115 -1.91 -40.17 90.89
N LEU A 116 -1.70 -38.99 90.28
CA LEU A 116 -1.70 -37.71 91.00
C LEU A 116 -3.08 -37.35 91.56
N ALA A 117 -4.15 -37.72 90.85
CA ALA A 117 -5.52 -37.41 91.28
C ALA A 117 -6.06 -38.39 92.33
N ARG A 118 -5.59 -39.65 92.33
CA ARG A 118 -6.07 -40.73 93.22
C ARG A 118 -6.16 -40.40 94.71
N PRO A 119 -5.21 -39.69 95.36
CA PRO A 119 -5.30 -39.40 96.80
C PRO A 119 -6.23 -38.23 97.15
N LEU A 120 -6.76 -37.49 96.16
CA LEU A 120 -7.57 -36.30 96.42
C LEU A 120 -9.05 -36.67 96.63
N SER A 121 -9.66 -36.16 97.70
CA SER A 121 -11.11 -36.23 97.87
C SER A 121 -11.76 -35.38 96.78
N ASN A 122 -12.71 -35.96 96.01
CA ASN A 122 -13.43 -35.36 94.86
C ASN A 122 -12.88 -35.63 93.45
N THR A 123 -11.92 -36.56 93.24
CA THR A 123 -11.40 -36.89 91.89
C THR A 123 -11.85 -38.25 91.34
N ALA A 124 -12.70 -39.01 92.05
CA ALA A 124 -13.06 -40.38 91.67
C ALA A 124 -13.55 -40.53 90.22
N LYS A 125 -14.41 -39.62 89.75
CA LYS A 125 -14.90 -39.61 88.35
C LYS A 125 -13.80 -39.33 87.32
N PHE A 126 -12.80 -38.51 87.68
CA PHE A 126 -11.66 -38.26 86.81
C PHE A 126 -10.72 -39.47 86.73
N VAL A 127 -10.42 -40.07 87.88
CA VAL A 127 -9.62 -41.30 87.98
C VAL A 127 -10.24 -42.39 87.09
N GLU A 128 -11.55 -42.56 87.15
CA GLU A 128 -12.28 -43.51 86.31
C GLU A 128 -12.14 -43.21 84.81
N THR A 129 -12.35 -41.97 84.38
CA THR A 129 -12.19 -41.58 82.97
C THR A 129 -10.76 -41.76 82.47
N CYS A 130 -9.75 -41.52 83.30
CA CYS A 130 -8.36 -41.81 82.96
C CYS A 130 -8.14 -43.32 82.75
N ARG A 131 -8.71 -44.16 83.63
CA ARG A 131 -8.62 -45.63 83.54
C ARG A 131 -9.26 -46.14 82.25
N GLU A 132 -10.50 -45.73 81.96
CA GLU A 132 -11.22 -46.10 80.73
C GLU A 132 -10.45 -45.68 79.47
N THR A 133 -9.89 -44.47 79.47
CA THR A 133 -9.11 -43.97 78.33
C THR A 133 -7.84 -44.79 78.12
N VAL A 134 -7.09 -45.07 79.19
CA VAL A 134 -5.89 -45.92 79.16
C VAL A 134 -6.22 -47.33 78.67
N GLU A 135 -7.31 -47.92 79.13
CA GLU A 135 -7.77 -49.23 78.67
C GLU A 135 -8.10 -49.18 77.17
N SER A 136 -8.76 -48.12 76.69
CA SER A 136 -9.06 -47.97 75.26
C SER A 136 -7.80 -47.81 74.40
N PHE A 137 -6.76 -47.12 74.89
CA PHE A 137 -5.52 -46.92 74.13
C PHE A 137 -4.63 -48.18 74.09
N LYS A 138 -4.75 -49.05 75.10
CA LYS A 138 -3.95 -50.29 75.21
C LYS A 138 -4.50 -51.47 74.43
N ARG A 139 -5.76 -51.43 73.97
CA ARG A 139 -6.38 -52.52 73.20
C ARG A 139 -5.70 -52.66 71.83
N PRO A 140 -4.97 -53.76 71.56
CA PRO A 140 -4.26 -53.92 70.29
C PRO A 140 -5.19 -53.90 69.08
N SER A 141 -6.40 -54.47 69.21
CA SER A 141 -7.44 -54.44 68.18
C SER A 141 -7.81 -53.02 67.75
N ASP A 142 -7.89 -52.10 68.71
CA ASP A 142 -8.32 -50.74 68.48
C ASP A 142 -7.18 -49.93 67.84
N PHE A 143 -5.94 -50.17 68.25
CA PHE A 143 -4.76 -49.60 67.61
C PHE A 143 -4.66 -50.02 66.15
N ASP A 144 -4.78 -51.31 65.85
CA ASP A 144 -4.68 -51.84 64.49
C ASP A 144 -5.80 -51.34 63.58
N ALA A 145 -7.03 -51.28 64.09
CA ALA A 145 -8.16 -50.70 63.37
C ALA A 145 -7.92 -49.21 63.06
N ASN A 146 -7.44 -48.44 64.03
CA ASN A 146 -7.11 -47.03 63.84
C ASN A 146 -5.95 -46.83 62.86
N TYR A 147 -4.90 -47.66 62.92
CA TYR A 147 -3.77 -47.61 62.00
C TYR A 147 -4.21 -47.86 60.56
N LYS A 148 -5.10 -48.84 60.31
CA LYS A 148 -5.66 -49.09 58.98
C LYS A 148 -6.38 -47.86 58.42
N VAL A 149 -7.11 -47.12 59.26
CA VAL A 149 -7.78 -45.87 58.84
C VAL A 149 -6.75 -44.80 58.47
N LEU A 150 -5.71 -44.60 59.30
CA LEU A 150 -4.62 -43.67 59.00
C LEU A 150 -3.93 -44.02 57.67
N TYR A 151 -3.62 -45.29 57.48
CA TYR A 151 -2.96 -45.77 56.28
C TYR A 151 -3.81 -45.52 55.03
N LYS A 152 -5.13 -45.74 55.11
CA LYS A 152 -6.07 -45.41 54.03
C LYS A 152 -6.11 -43.90 53.73
N ILE A 153 -6.03 -43.04 54.74
CA ILE A 153 -5.93 -41.57 54.53
C ILE A 153 -4.67 -41.24 53.72
N ILE A 154 -3.53 -41.86 54.05
CA ILE A 154 -2.27 -41.64 53.34
C ILE A 154 -2.32 -42.18 51.89
N GLU A 155 -3.09 -43.24 51.64
CA GLU A 155 -3.31 -43.77 50.29
C GLU A 155 -4.22 -42.89 49.41
N GLN A 156 -5.17 -42.17 50.02
CA GLN A 156 -6.23 -41.48 49.29
C GLN A 156 -6.00 -39.98 49.12
N ASP A 157 -5.25 -39.35 50.02
CA ASP A 157 -5.11 -37.91 50.04
C ASP A 157 -3.95 -37.40 49.18
N GLU A 158 -4.14 -36.22 48.58
CA GLU A 158 -3.09 -35.48 47.90
C GLU A 158 -2.00 -35.01 48.88
N LYS A 159 -0.76 -34.88 48.39
CA LYS A 159 0.44 -34.54 49.19
C LYS A 159 0.25 -33.29 50.06
N ASP A 160 -0.49 -32.30 49.56
CA ASP A 160 -0.68 -31.02 50.26
C ASP A 160 -1.80 -31.09 51.32
N GLN A 161 -2.72 -32.04 51.22
CA GLN A 161 -3.88 -32.17 52.13
C GLN A 161 -3.66 -33.21 53.24
N VAL A 162 -2.79 -34.20 53.00
CA VAL A 162 -2.58 -35.36 53.87
C VAL A 162 -2.21 -34.99 55.32
N ILE A 163 -1.47 -33.90 55.53
CA ILE A 163 -1.07 -33.47 56.88
C ILE A 163 -2.30 -33.10 57.71
N GLY A 164 -3.22 -32.33 57.12
CA GLY A 164 -4.45 -31.89 57.77
C GLY A 164 -5.34 -33.07 58.13
N SER A 165 -5.46 -34.04 57.22
CA SER A 165 -6.26 -35.25 57.44
C SER A 165 -5.68 -36.17 58.52
N ILE A 166 -4.36 -36.35 58.57
CA ILE A 166 -3.70 -37.12 59.64
C ILE A 166 -3.91 -36.42 61.00
N GLN A 167 -3.78 -35.09 61.06
CA GLN A 167 -4.00 -34.33 62.29
C GLN A 167 -5.46 -34.42 62.76
N LYS A 168 -6.42 -34.31 61.84
CA LYS A 168 -7.85 -34.49 62.11
C LYS A 168 -8.14 -35.89 62.63
N TRP A 169 -7.62 -36.92 61.97
CA TRP A 169 -7.73 -38.31 62.40
C TRP A 169 -7.14 -38.51 63.81
N TRP A 170 -5.95 -37.96 64.09
CA TRP A 170 -5.35 -38.05 65.42
C TRP A 170 -6.25 -37.45 66.49
N LYS A 171 -6.79 -36.25 66.21
CA LYS A 171 -7.74 -35.57 67.10
C LYS A 171 -8.95 -36.44 67.40
N GLU A 172 -9.61 -36.98 66.38
CA GLU A 172 -10.81 -37.81 66.53
C GLU A 172 -10.56 -39.13 67.26
N LYS A 173 -9.42 -39.80 67.01
CA LYS A 173 -9.12 -41.13 67.58
C LYS A 173 -8.51 -41.08 68.97
N TYR A 174 -7.65 -40.10 69.24
CA TYR A 174 -6.85 -40.02 70.47
C TYR A 174 -6.93 -38.64 71.12
N GLY A 175 -6.77 -37.57 70.33
CA GLY A 175 -6.58 -36.21 70.82
C GLY A 175 -7.73 -35.66 71.66
N ASP A 176 -8.99 -35.88 71.26
CA ASP A 176 -10.17 -35.37 71.96
C ASP A 176 -10.31 -35.99 73.36
N LYS A 177 -10.00 -37.28 73.52
CA LYS A 177 -9.97 -37.95 74.83
C LYS A 177 -8.87 -37.40 75.74
N VAL A 178 -7.67 -37.16 75.19
CA VAL A 178 -6.57 -36.53 75.94
C VAL A 178 -6.92 -35.09 76.32
N ALA A 179 -7.56 -34.33 75.42
CA ALA A 179 -8.02 -32.97 75.68
C ALA A 179 -9.08 -32.93 76.77
N GLU A 180 -10.03 -33.86 76.78
CA GLU A 180 -11.04 -34.00 77.84
C GLU A 180 -10.38 -34.27 79.20
N ILE A 181 -9.40 -35.17 79.25
CA ILE A 181 -8.62 -35.44 80.46
C ILE A 181 -7.90 -34.18 80.94
N ASN A 182 -7.24 -33.45 80.03
CA ASN A 182 -6.57 -32.19 80.37
C ASN A 182 -7.54 -31.16 80.93
N GLN A 183 -8.70 -30.98 80.30
CA GLN A 183 -9.73 -30.04 80.73
C GLN A 183 -10.28 -30.39 82.12
N ARG A 184 -10.49 -31.68 82.39
CA ARG A 184 -10.91 -32.13 83.72
C ARG A 184 -9.79 -31.89 84.73
N ASN A 185 -8.55 -32.27 84.41
CA ASN A 185 -7.38 -32.09 85.27
C ASN A 185 -7.18 -30.63 85.71
N GLN A 186 -7.41 -29.67 84.82
CA GLN A 186 -7.30 -28.24 85.14
C GLN A 186 -8.21 -27.79 86.28
N LYS A 187 -9.34 -28.48 86.52
CA LYS A 187 -10.29 -28.13 87.59
C LYS A 187 -9.76 -28.44 88.99
N PHE A 188 -8.75 -29.29 89.13
CA PHE A 188 -8.19 -29.68 90.44
C PHE A 188 -6.67 -29.60 90.51
N ASN A 189 -5.95 -29.63 89.39
CA ASN A 189 -4.51 -29.43 89.33
C ASN A 189 -4.08 -28.72 88.02
N GLY A 190 -4.32 -27.40 87.97
CA GLY A 190 -4.02 -26.56 86.81
C GLY A 190 -2.55 -26.51 86.39
N ALA A 191 -1.61 -26.87 87.28
CA ALA A 191 -0.17 -26.79 87.01
C ALA A 191 0.37 -27.95 86.15
N VAL A 192 -0.41 -29.01 85.91
CA VAL A 192 0.09 -30.26 85.29
C VAL A 192 -0.73 -30.63 84.04
N THR A 193 -0.83 -29.74 83.06
CA THR A 193 -1.36 -30.11 81.73
C THR A 193 -0.32 -29.99 80.62
N GLU A 194 -0.23 -31.03 79.78
CA GLU A 194 0.67 -31.09 78.64
C GLU A 194 -0.17 -31.24 77.35
N PRO A 195 -0.50 -30.12 76.66
CA PRO A 195 -1.42 -30.12 75.52
C PRO A 195 -0.83 -30.81 74.27
N ASN A 196 0.49 -30.98 74.21
CA ASN A 196 1.22 -31.66 73.13
C ASN A 196 0.82 -33.14 72.93
N PHE A 197 0.18 -33.80 73.90
CA PHE A 197 -0.37 -35.15 73.74
C PHE A 197 -1.73 -35.16 73.02
N ALA A 198 -2.49 -34.07 73.10
CA ALA A 198 -3.80 -33.95 72.42
C ALA A 198 -3.66 -33.60 70.93
N ILE A 199 -2.52 -33.04 70.52
CA ILE A 199 -2.28 -32.60 69.14
C ILE A 199 -1.11 -33.35 68.50
N LEU A 200 -1.18 -33.50 67.18
CA LEU A 200 -0.07 -34.01 66.37
C LEU A 200 0.61 -32.82 65.68
N SER A 201 1.81 -32.45 66.14
CA SER A 201 2.57 -31.37 65.52
C SER A 201 2.97 -31.73 64.08
N PRO A 202 3.02 -30.76 63.14
CA PRO A 202 3.56 -30.96 61.79
C PRO A 202 4.96 -31.56 61.76
N ASN A 203 5.74 -31.38 62.83
CA ASN A 203 7.12 -31.89 62.96
C ASN A 203 7.22 -33.26 63.66
N SER A 204 6.09 -33.88 64.01
CA SER A 204 6.06 -35.19 64.67
C SER A 204 6.66 -36.31 63.81
N GLY A 205 7.17 -37.36 64.47
CA GLY A 205 7.67 -38.56 63.79
C GLY A 205 6.62 -39.22 62.89
N VAL A 206 5.34 -39.19 63.31
CA VAL A 206 4.21 -39.71 62.52
C VAL A 206 4.05 -38.94 61.20
N ILE A 207 3.98 -37.60 61.25
CA ILE A 207 3.84 -36.78 60.03
C ILE A 207 5.07 -36.93 59.11
N ARG A 208 6.27 -36.99 59.69
CA ARG A 208 7.51 -37.16 58.91
C ARG A 208 7.54 -38.49 58.16
N ASN A 209 7.16 -39.60 58.81
CA ASN A 209 7.14 -40.91 58.16
C ASN A 209 5.98 -41.05 57.18
N ALA A 210 4.84 -40.38 57.41
CA ALA A 210 3.78 -40.31 56.42
C ALA A 210 4.24 -39.59 55.14
N LYS A 211 4.98 -38.47 55.26
CA LYS A 211 5.57 -37.79 54.09
C LYS A 211 6.55 -38.67 53.33
N LYS A 212 7.44 -39.39 54.03
CA LYS A 212 8.37 -40.34 53.40
C LYS A 212 7.64 -41.45 52.65
N LEU A 213 6.56 -41.98 53.21
CA LEU A 213 5.74 -43.01 52.56
C LEU A 213 5.08 -42.49 51.28
N ILE A 214 4.61 -41.23 51.29
CA ILE A 214 4.04 -40.59 50.10
C ILE A 214 5.12 -40.37 49.05
N GLU A 215 6.29 -39.86 49.45
CA GLU A 215 7.44 -39.64 48.56
C GLU A 215 7.96 -40.95 47.96
N ALA A 216 8.02 -42.03 48.74
CA ALA A 216 8.41 -43.36 48.25
C ALA A 216 7.46 -43.90 47.16
N ARG A 217 6.18 -43.52 47.23
CA ARG A 217 5.14 -43.91 46.26
C ARG A 217 5.05 -43.00 45.05
N GLN A 218 5.68 -41.83 45.08
CA GLN A 218 5.71 -40.96 43.91
C GLN A 218 6.55 -41.62 42.82
N GLU A 219 5.90 -41.97 41.71
CA GLU A 219 6.59 -42.39 40.50
C GLU A 219 7.31 -41.17 39.93
N THR A 220 8.63 -41.12 40.06
CA THR A 220 9.44 -40.14 39.34
C THR A 220 9.44 -40.55 37.87
N ILE A 221 8.86 -39.69 37.04
CA ILE A 221 8.99 -39.80 35.59
C ILE A 221 10.41 -39.34 35.28
N VAL A 222 11.28 -40.26 34.89
CA VAL A 222 12.59 -39.89 34.36
C VAL A 222 12.36 -39.33 32.97
N GLU A 223 12.97 -38.18 32.68
CA GLU A 223 12.93 -37.58 31.34
C GLU A 223 13.33 -38.63 30.28
N PRO A 224 12.63 -38.71 29.15
CA PRO A 224 12.99 -39.62 28.08
C PRO A 224 14.44 -39.39 27.61
N GLU A 225 15.16 -40.47 27.28
CA GLU A 225 16.56 -40.40 26.86
C GLU A 225 16.77 -39.48 25.64
N TYR A 226 15.74 -39.29 24.80
CA TYR A 226 15.81 -38.43 23.62
C TYR A 226 15.90 -36.93 23.96
N PHE A 227 15.54 -36.49 25.17
CA PHE A 227 15.64 -35.08 25.57
C PHE A 227 17.09 -34.58 25.56
N GLU A 228 18.04 -35.42 25.96
CA GLU A 228 19.47 -35.09 25.90
C GLU A 228 19.98 -35.01 24.45
N VAL A 229 19.47 -35.88 23.58
CA VAL A 229 19.80 -35.85 22.14
C VAL A 229 19.33 -34.54 21.51
N VAL A 230 18.12 -34.07 21.86
CA VAL A 230 17.58 -32.77 21.42
C VAL A 230 18.44 -31.62 21.92
N ARG A 231 18.80 -31.58 23.21
CA ARG A 231 19.64 -30.52 23.80
C ARG A 231 21.00 -30.41 23.11
N GLU A 232 21.66 -31.53 22.85
CA GLU A 232 22.96 -31.52 22.18
C GLU A 232 22.84 -31.07 20.71
N PHE A 233 21.79 -31.49 20.00
CA PHE A 233 21.53 -31.01 18.64
C PHE A 233 21.32 -29.50 18.59
N VAL A 234 20.47 -28.95 19.47
CA VAL A 234 20.22 -27.50 19.54
C VAL A 234 21.51 -26.73 19.83
N ARG A 235 22.34 -27.22 20.74
CA ARG A 235 23.64 -26.61 21.06
C ARG A 235 24.56 -26.54 19.84
N GLN A 236 24.67 -27.62 19.08
CA GLN A 236 25.50 -27.68 17.88
C GLN A 236 24.92 -26.85 16.72
N LEU A 237 23.60 -26.86 16.57
CA LEU A 237 22.88 -26.07 15.58
C LEU A 237 23.16 -24.58 15.76
N LEU A 238 23.03 -24.06 16.99
CA LEU A 238 23.27 -22.63 17.29
C LEU A 238 24.76 -22.25 17.22
N LEU A 239 25.68 -23.21 17.26
CA LEU A 239 27.11 -22.94 16.99
C LEU A 239 27.40 -22.79 15.50
N LEU A 240 26.71 -23.53 14.63
CA LEU A 240 26.85 -23.45 13.18
C LEU A 240 25.99 -22.35 12.55
N ASP A 241 24.94 -21.92 13.25
CA ASP A 241 23.96 -20.94 12.80
C ASP A 241 23.97 -19.69 13.68
N GLU A 242 24.93 -18.81 13.41
CA GLU A 242 25.09 -17.57 14.16
C GLU A 242 23.88 -16.64 14.04
N GLU A 243 23.21 -16.61 12.88
CA GLU A 243 22.00 -15.82 12.67
C GLU A 243 20.85 -16.34 13.54
N LYS A 244 20.64 -17.67 13.57
CA LYS A 244 19.63 -18.28 14.42
C LYS A 244 19.95 -18.13 15.91
N ARG A 245 21.23 -18.15 16.28
CA ARG A 245 21.72 -17.89 17.65
C ARG A 245 21.41 -16.48 18.15
N GLU A 246 21.40 -15.48 17.28
CA GLU A 246 21.04 -14.10 17.66
C GLU A 246 19.55 -13.96 18.04
N HIS A 247 18.68 -14.88 17.57
CA HIS A 247 17.22 -14.74 17.68
C HIS A 247 16.52 -15.86 18.48
N THR A 248 17.23 -16.92 18.88
CA THR A 248 16.62 -18.11 19.49
C THR A 248 17.33 -18.49 20.80
N ASP A 249 16.58 -18.60 21.89
CA ASP A 249 17.11 -19.16 23.14
C ASP A 249 17.23 -20.69 23.06
N ALA A 250 18.37 -21.22 23.49
CA ALA A 250 18.66 -22.65 23.40
C ALA A 250 17.70 -23.51 24.25
N ASN A 251 17.25 -23.01 25.40
CA ASN A 251 16.32 -23.74 26.26
C ASN A 251 14.90 -23.69 25.69
N GLU A 252 14.49 -22.55 25.15
CA GLU A 252 13.19 -22.39 24.50
C GLU A 252 13.04 -23.35 23.31
N LEU A 253 14.02 -23.37 22.40
CA LEU A 253 14.00 -24.31 21.26
C LEU A 253 14.07 -25.77 21.71
N SER A 254 14.87 -26.09 22.75
CA SER A 254 14.93 -27.45 23.29
C SER A 254 13.57 -27.88 23.86
N ASN A 255 12.89 -27.00 24.60
CA ASN A 255 11.57 -27.27 25.16
C ASN A 255 10.51 -27.42 24.06
N GLU A 256 10.57 -26.59 23.02
CA GLU A 256 9.70 -26.69 21.86
C GLU A 256 9.85 -28.05 21.17
N LEU A 257 11.08 -28.45 20.85
CA LEU A 257 11.35 -29.74 20.21
C LEU A 257 10.99 -30.93 21.10
N ASN A 258 11.24 -30.85 22.41
CA ASN A 258 10.84 -31.89 23.37
C ASN A 258 9.32 -32.06 23.51
N SER A 259 8.52 -31.06 23.09
CA SER A 259 7.05 -31.13 23.10
C SER A 259 6.45 -31.78 21.86
N ARG A 260 7.26 -32.03 20.83
CA ARG A 260 6.86 -32.60 19.53
C ARG A 260 7.06 -34.12 19.49
N THR A 261 6.50 -34.75 18.46
CA THR A 261 6.83 -36.16 18.16
C THR A 261 8.28 -36.29 17.65
N ILE A 262 8.82 -37.52 17.68
CA ILE A 262 10.17 -37.80 17.15
C ILE A 262 10.23 -37.43 15.67
N GLU A 263 9.19 -37.75 14.90
CA GLU A 263 9.06 -37.47 13.48
C GLU A 263 9.00 -35.97 13.20
N GLU A 264 8.18 -35.21 13.95
CA GLU A 264 8.11 -33.74 13.82
C GLU A 264 9.44 -33.05 14.18
N THR A 265 10.23 -33.66 15.07
CA THR A 265 11.55 -33.17 15.46
C THR A 265 12.59 -33.47 14.39
N ILE A 266 12.52 -34.63 13.73
CA ILE A 266 13.34 -34.97 12.56
C ILE A 266 13.03 -34.02 11.41
N ASP A 267 11.74 -33.81 11.10
CA ASP A 267 11.29 -32.91 10.04
C ASP A 267 11.80 -31.47 10.26
N TYR A 268 11.88 -31.03 11.52
CA TYR A 268 12.46 -29.73 11.84
C TYR A 268 13.95 -29.65 11.47
N ALA A 269 14.75 -30.68 11.78
CA ALA A 269 16.17 -30.71 11.48
C ALA A 269 16.45 -30.75 9.97
N GLU A 270 15.67 -31.52 9.21
CA GLU A 270 15.78 -31.58 7.74
C GLU A 270 15.35 -30.28 7.06
N ARG A 271 14.30 -29.63 7.58
CA ARG A 271 13.87 -28.31 7.12
C ARG A 271 14.94 -27.25 7.35
N TRP A 272 15.54 -27.24 8.54
CA TRP A 272 16.64 -26.32 8.84
C TRP A 272 17.84 -26.49 7.89
N LEU A 273 18.20 -27.73 7.55
CA LEU A 273 19.26 -27.99 6.56
C LEU A 273 18.90 -27.41 5.18
N SER A 274 17.65 -27.61 4.75
CA SER A 274 17.14 -27.10 3.48
C SER A 274 17.15 -25.57 3.44
N GLU A 275 16.68 -24.91 4.49
CA GLU A 275 16.72 -23.45 4.64
C GLU A 275 18.15 -22.90 4.54
N ARG A 276 19.13 -23.59 5.16
CA ARG A 276 20.55 -23.20 5.05
C ARG A 276 21.12 -23.37 3.65
N ASP A 277 20.73 -24.44 2.96
CA ASP A 277 21.12 -24.63 1.56
C ASP A 277 20.54 -23.55 0.66
N GLU A 278 19.30 -23.13 0.90
CA GLU A 278 18.71 -21.99 0.21
C GLU A 278 19.48 -20.70 0.47
N ILE A 279 19.85 -20.40 1.72
CA ILE A 279 20.66 -19.22 2.07
C ILE A 279 22.04 -19.25 1.41
N ARG A 280 22.66 -20.43 1.30
CA ARG A 280 23.94 -20.62 0.58
C ARG A 280 23.79 -20.39 -0.91
N ASN A 281 22.73 -20.91 -1.51
CA ASN A 281 22.50 -20.89 -2.95
C ASN A 281 21.86 -19.57 -3.44
N ARG A 282 21.26 -18.79 -2.53
CA ARG A 282 20.72 -17.47 -2.83
C ARG A 282 21.89 -16.55 -3.22
N LYS A 283 22.05 -16.34 -4.53
CA LYS A 283 22.84 -15.22 -5.04
C LYS A 283 22.20 -13.97 -4.46
N GLU A 284 22.90 -13.29 -3.56
CA GLU A 284 22.49 -11.96 -3.10
C GLU A 284 22.41 -11.09 -4.35
N GLU A 285 21.18 -10.80 -4.80
CA GLU A 285 20.96 -9.84 -5.86
C GLU A 285 21.51 -8.51 -5.37
N ASP A 286 22.40 -7.92 -6.17
CA ASP A 286 22.99 -6.65 -5.83
C ASP A 286 21.88 -5.58 -5.80
N PRO A 287 21.51 -5.04 -4.63
CA PRO A 287 20.39 -4.10 -4.53
C PRO A 287 20.63 -2.85 -5.38
N TYR A 288 21.89 -2.49 -5.61
CA TYR A 288 22.25 -1.37 -6.49
C TYR A 288 21.99 -1.67 -7.96
N LYS A 289 22.06 -2.94 -8.38
CA LYS A 289 21.67 -3.35 -9.74
C LYS A 289 20.18 -3.15 -9.96
N ILE A 290 19.35 -3.52 -8.97
CA ILE A 290 17.89 -3.31 -9.03
C ILE A 290 17.60 -1.80 -9.08
N GLU A 291 18.20 -1.02 -8.18
CA GLU A 291 18.03 0.44 -8.11
C GLU A 291 18.46 1.13 -9.42
N LEU A 292 19.55 0.67 -10.04
CA LEU A 292 20.04 1.19 -11.33
C LEU A 292 19.06 0.92 -12.47
N GLU A 293 18.51 -0.29 -12.55
CA GLU A 293 17.53 -0.65 -13.57
C GLU A 293 16.20 0.08 -13.38
N GLU A 294 15.76 0.29 -12.13
CA GLU A 294 14.57 1.09 -11.82
C GLU A 294 14.75 2.56 -12.21
N ALA A 295 15.92 3.14 -11.95
CA ALA A 295 16.25 4.51 -12.36
C ALA A 295 16.18 4.64 -13.90
N LYS A 296 16.88 3.77 -14.64
CA LYS A 296 16.83 3.74 -16.11
C LYS A 296 15.41 3.59 -16.63
N ALA A 297 14.63 2.68 -16.06
CA ALA A 297 13.25 2.46 -16.46
C ALA A 297 12.36 3.70 -16.22
N LYS A 298 12.54 4.37 -15.06
CA LYS A 298 11.81 5.61 -14.72
C LYS A 298 12.09 6.73 -15.72
N TYR A 299 13.37 7.01 -15.99
CA TYR A 299 13.75 8.08 -16.92
C TYR A 299 13.46 7.71 -18.37
N GLY A 300 13.60 6.44 -18.74
CA GLY A 300 13.16 5.89 -20.03
C GLY A 300 11.67 6.17 -20.30
N ARG A 301 10.79 5.91 -19.31
CA ARG A 301 9.36 6.24 -19.41
C ARG A 301 9.11 7.74 -19.61
N GLN A 302 9.85 8.61 -18.93
CA GLN A 302 9.70 10.05 -19.10
C GLN A 302 10.12 10.52 -20.50
N ARG A 303 11.22 9.98 -21.04
CA ARG A 303 11.63 10.27 -22.43
C ARG A 303 10.59 9.79 -23.43
N MET A 304 10.09 8.57 -23.27
CA MET A 304 9.02 8.04 -24.12
C MET A 304 7.78 8.94 -24.09
N ALA A 305 7.34 9.39 -22.92
CA ALA A 305 6.21 10.31 -22.77
C ALA A 305 6.42 11.69 -23.43
N ARG A 306 7.67 12.16 -23.55
CA ARG A 306 7.98 13.40 -24.29
C ARG A 306 8.05 13.18 -25.79
N ARG A 307 8.64 12.08 -26.27
CA ARG A 307 8.61 11.71 -27.71
C ARG A 307 7.17 11.52 -28.21
N ALA A 308 6.36 10.84 -27.41
CA ALA A 308 4.92 10.76 -27.52
C ALA A 308 4.24 12.12 -27.76
N GLN A 309 4.55 13.11 -26.92
CA GLN A 309 4.05 14.48 -27.04
C GLN A 309 4.52 15.16 -28.33
N LYS A 310 5.77 14.94 -28.75
CA LYS A 310 6.33 15.44 -30.01
C LYS A 310 5.52 14.97 -31.22
N PHE A 311 5.21 13.67 -31.27
CA PHE A 311 4.35 13.11 -32.32
C PHE A 311 2.92 13.64 -32.26
N ALA A 312 2.35 13.80 -31.06
CA ALA A 312 1.01 14.37 -30.88
C ALA A 312 0.89 15.78 -31.45
N VAL A 313 1.87 16.64 -31.16
CA VAL A 313 1.90 18.00 -31.69
C VAL A 313 2.00 17.99 -33.21
N ALA A 314 2.90 17.18 -33.78
CA ALA A 314 3.07 17.08 -35.22
C ALA A 314 1.82 16.54 -35.94
N ALA A 315 1.21 15.47 -35.41
CA ALA A 315 0.00 14.87 -35.95
C ALA A 315 -1.22 15.81 -35.85
N PHE A 316 -1.37 16.50 -34.71
CA PHE A 316 -2.43 17.49 -34.52
C PHE A 316 -2.33 18.59 -35.58
N ILE A 317 -1.12 19.10 -35.82
CA ILE A 317 -0.94 20.21 -36.76
C ILE A 317 -1.16 19.77 -38.22
N ARG A 318 -0.76 18.55 -38.59
CA ARG A 318 -1.18 17.94 -39.86
C ARG A 318 -2.71 17.88 -39.96
N GLN A 319 -3.39 17.43 -38.91
CA GLN A 319 -4.85 17.34 -38.92
C GLN A 319 -5.52 18.71 -39.10
N LEU A 320 -4.94 19.78 -38.54
CA LEU A 320 -5.38 21.15 -38.79
C LEU A 320 -5.20 21.56 -40.26
N ALA A 321 -4.13 21.09 -40.89
CA ALA A 321 -3.78 21.39 -42.27
C ALA A 321 -4.50 20.53 -43.32
N ALA A 322 -5.15 19.44 -42.90
CA ALA A 322 -5.83 18.50 -43.79
C ALA A 322 -6.81 19.20 -44.73
N GLY A 323 -6.68 18.95 -46.04
CA GLY A 323 -7.51 19.56 -47.09
C GLY A 323 -7.20 21.05 -47.35
N SER A 324 -6.14 21.59 -46.77
CA SER A 324 -5.57 22.88 -47.17
C SER A 324 -4.54 22.71 -48.27
N LYS A 325 -4.21 23.80 -48.99
CA LYS A 325 -3.11 23.81 -49.96
C LYS A 325 -1.71 23.55 -49.35
N ASN A 326 -1.60 23.55 -48.02
CA ASN A 326 -0.35 23.31 -47.31
C ASN A 326 -0.30 21.90 -46.70
N ASP A 327 -1.29 21.04 -46.93
CA ASP A 327 -1.38 19.70 -46.34
C ASP A 327 -0.12 18.84 -46.61
N GLU A 328 0.38 18.86 -47.85
CA GLU A 328 1.62 18.16 -48.24
C GLU A 328 2.85 18.66 -47.47
N GLN A 329 2.96 19.97 -47.22
CA GLN A 329 4.06 20.56 -46.47
C GLN A 329 4.07 20.05 -45.02
N PHE A 330 2.91 20.01 -44.37
CA PHE A 330 2.79 19.53 -42.99
C PHE A 330 2.97 18.00 -42.90
N GLN A 331 2.57 17.27 -43.94
CA GLN A 331 2.86 15.86 -44.05
C GLN A 331 4.37 15.60 -44.10
N GLU A 332 5.11 16.34 -44.93
CA GLU A 332 6.56 16.24 -45.03
C GLU A 332 7.24 16.58 -43.69
N GLN A 333 6.76 17.60 -42.97
CA GLN A 333 7.26 17.93 -41.63
C GLN A 333 7.06 16.78 -40.64
N LEU A 334 5.87 16.16 -40.62
CA LEU A 334 5.59 15.00 -39.78
C LEU A 334 6.50 13.83 -40.14
N ASP A 335 6.67 13.53 -41.42
CA ASP A 335 7.51 12.43 -41.90
C ASP A 335 8.99 12.65 -41.54
N ASN A 336 9.46 13.90 -41.57
CA ASN A 336 10.82 14.24 -41.15
C ASN A 336 11.01 14.04 -39.65
N ILE A 337 10.03 14.41 -38.82
CA ILE A 337 10.06 14.17 -37.37
C ILE A 337 10.12 12.67 -37.08
N VAL A 338 9.27 11.87 -37.75
CA VAL A 338 9.25 10.40 -37.61
C VAL A 338 10.59 9.79 -38.05
N LYS A 339 11.15 10.22 -39.18
CA LYS A 339 12.47 9.75 -39.65
C LYS A 339 13.59 10.08 -38.67
N GLN A 340 13.59 11.27 -38.08
CA GLN A 340 14.59 11.67 -37.09
C GLN A 340 14.52 10.81 -35.83
N GLU A 341 13.33 10.55 -35.29
CA GLU A 341 13.15 9.68 -34.11
C GLU A 341 13.55 8.24 -34.40
N ARG A 342 13.21 7.71 -35.57
CA ARG A 342 13.60 6.36 -35.99
C ARG A 342 15.12 6.20 -36.01
N LYS A 343 15.83 7.18 -36.57
CA LYS A 343 17.29 7.22 -36.58
C LYS A 343 17.89 7.26 -35.16
N ILE A 344 17.31 8.06 -34.26
CA ILE A 344 17.77 8.15 -32.85
C ILE A 344 17.58 6.80 -32.13
N ASN A 345 16.48 6.09 -32.38
CA ASN A 345 16.24 4.77 -31.80
C ASN A 345 17.24 3.73 -32.34
N GLU A 346 17.46 3.68 -33.66
CA GLU A 346 18.45 2.78 -34.28
C GLU A 346 19.87 3.01 -33.71
N GLU A 347 20.27 4.28 -33.52
CA GLU A 347 21.57 4.62 -32.91
C GLU A 347 21.67 4.24 -31.43
N THR A 348 20.53 4.16 -30.71
CA THR A 348 20.50 3.79 -29.30
C THR A 348 20.57 2.27 -29.13
N GLU A 349 19.77 1.53 -29.92
CA GLU A 349 19.78 0.06 -29.92
C GLU A 349 21.16 -0.50 -30.29
N THR A 350 21.80 0.05 -31.33
CA THR A 350 23.14 -0.38 -31.75
C THR A 350 24.20 -0.19 -30.65
N LYS A 351 24.08 0.86 -29.82
CA LYS A 351 25.00 1.13 -28.71
C LYS A 351 24.78 0.19 -27.53
N GLU A 352 23.54 -0.21 -27.26
CA GLU A 352 23.22 -1.16 -26.18
C GLU A 352 23.60 -2.59 -26.54
N GLU A 353 23.37 -3.02 -27.79
CA GLU A 353 23.81 -4.32 -28.28
C GLU A 353 25.34 -4.49 -28.28
N GLY A 354 26.07 -3.42 -28.60
CA GLY A 354 27.54 -3.41 -28.53
C GLY A 354 28.08 -3.68 -27.13
N LYS A 355 27.50 -3.02 -26.11
CA LYS A 355 27.90 -3.21 -24.70
C LYS A 355 27.58 -4.61 -24.17
N ASN A 356 26.39 -5.12 -24.48
CA ASN A 356 25.97 -6.45 -24.04
C ASN A 356 26.80 -7.59 -24.66
N ASN A 357 27.34 -7.39 -25.87
CA ASN A 357 28.20 -8.37 -26.54
C ASN A 357 29.66 -8.36 -26.04
N GLU A 358 30.18 -7.23 -25.57
CA GLU A 358 31.51 -7.16 -24.95
C GLU A 358 31.55 -7.83 -23.56
N GLU A 359 30.48 -7.77 -22.79
CA GLU A 359 30.40 -8.42 -21.46
C GLU A 359 30.17 -9.96 -21.53
N ARG A 360 29.86 -10.52 -22.70
CA ARG A 360 29.45 -11.94 -22.86
C ARG A 360 30.56 -12.93 -23.27
N LYS A 361 31.85 -12.60 -23.18
CA LYS A 361 32.96 -13.58 -23.40
C LYS A 361 33.96 -13.63 -22.23
N PRO A 362 34.38 -14.81 -21.70
CA PRO A 362 33.85 -16.18 -21.82
C PRO A 362 33.36 -16.73 -20.46
N GLU A 363 32.05 -16.91 -20.29
CA GLU A 363 31.44 -17.71 -19.20
C GLU A 363 30.75 -18.98 -19.77
N GLU A 364 31.20 -19.43 -20.95
CA GLU A 364 30.57 -20.50 -21.74
C GLU A 364 31.08 -21.92 -21.46
N GLU A 365 31.76 -22.16 -20.34
CA GLU A 365 32.11 -23.52 -19.88
C GLU A 365 31.55 -23.80 -18.47
N ARG A 366 30.21 -23.76 -18.28
CA ARG A 366 29.50 -24.46 -17.18
C ARG A 366 27.98 -24.24 -17.22
N LYS A 367 27.25 -24.87 -18.15
CA LYS A 367 25.82 -25.14 -17.94
C LYS A 367 25.40 -26.44 -18.63
N THR A 368 25.21 -27.49 -17.84
CA THR A 368 24.24 -28.54 -18.13
C THR A 368 23.31 -28.71 -16.93
N ASN A 369 22.02 -28.82 -17.25
CA ASN A 369 20.88 -29.22 -16.41
C ASN A 369 20.32 -28.19 -15.43
N ALA A 370 19.20 -27.58 -15.83
CA ALA A 370 18.16 -27.12 -14.92
C ALA A 370 16.80 -27.35 -15.60
N GLU A 371 16.01 -28.27 -15.05
CA GLU A 371 14.61 -28.52 -15.41
C GLU A 371 13.69 -27.46 -14.78
N SER A 372 12.56 -27.23 -15.44
CA SER A 372 11.51 -26.26 -15.12
C SER A 372 10.77 -26.57 -13.81
N LEU A 373 10.55 -25.54 -12.97
CA LEU A 373 9.64 -25.59 -11.81
C LEU A 373 8.34 -24.80 -12.08
N PRO A 374 7.22 -25.18 -11.42
CA PRO A 374 5.89 -24.60 -11.67
C PRO A 374 5.60 -23.37 -10.80
N VAL A 375 4.63 -22.57 -11.28
CA VAL A 375 4.10 -21.34 -10.63
C VAL A 375 2.92 -21.70 -9.70
N ILE A 376 2.89 -21.14 -8.48
CA ILE A 376 1.76 -21.20 -7.53
C ILE A 376 1.38 -19.76 -7.13
N PRO A 377 0.08 -19.38 -7.08
CA PRO A 377 -0.38 -18.03 -6.79
C PRO A 377 -0.53 -17.76 -5.28
N CYS A 378 -0.28 -16.51 -4.88
CA CYS A 378 -0.58 -16.01 -3.52
C CYS A 378 -1.84 -15.12 -3.56
N ASP A 379 -2.88 -15.56 -2.86
CA ASP A 379 -4.04 -14.75 -2.44
C ASP A 379 -3.76 -14.21 -1.04
N ILE A 380 -4.08 -12.93 -0.80
CA ILE A 380 -4.71 -12.33 0.41
C ILE A 380 -4.98 -10.85 0.06
N GLY A 381 -6.25 -10.46 -0.01
CA GLY A 381 -6.70 -9.09 -0.24
C GLY A 381 -7.14 -8.38 1.06
N ASP A 382 -6.95 -7.06 1.09
CA ASP A 382 -7.43 -6.12 2.13
C ASP A 382 -8.67 -5.35 1.59
N PRO A 383 -9.78 -5.16 2.35
CA PRO A 383 -11.07 -4.78 1.76
C PRO A 383 -11.34 -3.27 1.52
N ASN A 384 -10.37 -2.35 1.60
CA ASN A 384 -10.67 -0.91 1.60
C ASN A 384 -9.84 -0.04 0.62
N GLU A 385 -9.57 -0.53 -0.60
CA GLU A 385 -9.06 0.33 -1.68
C GLU A 385 -10.18 0.83 -2.58
N GLU A 386 -10.48 2.14 -2.51
CA GLU A 386 -11.45 2.81 -3.37
C GLU A 386 -11.07 2.67 -4.86
N GLU A 387 -11.85 1.84 -5.57
CA GLU A 387 -11.81 1.61 -7.02
C GLU A 387 -11.94 2.95 -7.78
N LEU A 388 -11.04 3.24 -8.72
CA LEU A 388 -11.24 4.32 -9.69
C LEU A 388 -11.98 3.77 -10.92
N PRO A 389 -13.19 4.23 -11.25
CA PRO A 389 -13.92 3.71 -12.40
C PRO A 389 -13.32 4.23 -13.72
N VAL A 390 -12.43 3.46 -14.34
CA VAL A 390 -12.06 3.70 -15.75
C VAL A 390 -13.16 3.13 -16.64
N THR A 391 -14.17 3.95 -16.94
CA THR A 391 -15.24 3.54 -17.85
C THR A 391 -14.73 3.49 -19.27
N PHE A 392 -14.76 2.31 -19.86
CA PHE A 392 -14.66 2.12 -21.30
C PHE A 392 -16.04 2.31 -21.91
N GLU A 393 -16.16 3.11 -22.96
CA GLU A 393 -17.31 3.01 -23.87
C GLU A 393 -16.80 2.44 -25.18
N LEU A 394 -17.26 1.23 -25.46
CA LEU A 394 -16.86 0.44 -26.61
C LEU A 394 -18.09 0.26 -27.45
N LYS A 395 -18.11 0.87 -28.64
CA LYS A 395 -19.21 0.73 -29.57
C LYS A 395 -18.94 -0.47 -30.49
N ALA A 396 -19.74 -1.52 -30.34
CA ALA A 396 -19.62 -2.76 -31.11
C ALA A 396 -20.81 -2.97 -32.08
N ASP A 397 -20.70 -3.93 -32.99
CA ASP A 397 -21.82 -4.23 -33.87
C ASP A 397 -22.97 -4.95 -33.14
N ALA A 398 -24.18 -4.80 -33.66
CA ALA A 398 -25.40 -5.33 -33.04
C ALA A 398 -25.40 -6.86 -32.95
N ALA A 399 -24.68 -7.57 -33.82
CA ALA A 399 -24.61 -9.03 -33.78
C ALA A 399 -23.76 -9.48 -32.58
N PHE A 400 -22.62 -8.82 -32.36
CA PHE A 400 -21.78 -9.04 -31.20
C PHE A 400 -22.52 -8.70 -29.89
N MET A 401 -23.19 -7.55 -29.81
CA MET A 401 -23.94 -7.18 -28.60
C MET A 401 -25.05 -8.18 -28.26
N ASN A 402 -25.68 -8.78 -29.28
CA ASN A 402 -26.64 -9.86 -29.10
C ASN A 402 -25.99 -11.17 -28.61
N GLN A 403 -24.79 -11.51 -29.08
CA GLN A 403 -24.04 -12.65 -28.55
C GLN A 403 -23.59 -12.42 -27.10
N PHE A 404 -23.10 -11.21 -26.80
CA PHE A 404 -22.66 -10.79 -25.47
C PHE A 404 -23.82 -10.81 -24.46
N LYS A 405 -25.04 -10.50 -24.90
CA LYS A 405 -26.28 -10.58 -24.11
C LYS A 405 -26.74 -12.02 -23.85
N ASN A 406 -26.57 -12.91 -24.82
CA ASN A 406 -27.17 -14.26 -24.79
C ASN A 406 -26.22 -15.38 -24.31
N ASN A 407 -24.89 -15.21 -24.46
CA ASN A 407 -23.86 -16.17 -24.03
C ASN A 407 -22.90 -15.52 -23.01
N SER A 408 -23.46 -14.95 -21.95
CA SER A 408 -22.80 -13.92 -21.13
C SER A 408 -21.46 -14.34 -20.55
N ASN A 409 -21.34 -15.52 -19.94
CA ASN A 409 -20.18 -15.75 -19.07
C ASN A 409 -18.92 -16.11 -19.85
N GLU A 410 -18.99 -17.03 -20.83
CA GLU A 410 -17.80 -17.47 -21.57
C GLU A 410 -17.22 -16.34 -22.45
N VAL A 411 -18.10 -15.56 -23.10
CA VAL A 411 -17.67 -14.43 -23.94
C VAL A 411 -17.09 -13.31 -23.09
N GLN A 412 -17.70 -13.01 -21.94
CA GLN A 412 -17.18 -12.01 -21.00
C GLN A 412 -15.86 -12.41 -20.38
N GLU A 413 -15.70 -13.67 -19.95
CA GLU A 413 -14.44 -14.17 -19.40
C GLU A 413 -13.31 -14.14 -20.43
N ARG A 414 -13.60 -14.55 -21.67
CA ARG A 414 -12.62 -14.48 -22.77
C ARG A 414 -12.23 -13.04 -23.07
N PHE A 415 -13.21 -12.15 -23.12
CA PHE A 415 -12.99 -10.71 -23.34
C PHE A 415 -12.14 -10.09 -22.22
N ILE A 416 -12.47 -10.33 -20.95
CA ILE A 416 -11.71 -9.86 -19.79
C ILE A 416 -10.30 -10.44 -19.81
N LYS A 417 -10.14 -11.72 -20.08
CA LYS A 417 -8.83 -12.37 -20.17
C LYS A 417 -7.94 -11.75 -21.25
N SER A 418 -8.49 -11.45 -22.43
CA SER A 418 -7.77 -10.77 -23.49
C SER A 418 -7.33 -9.36 -23.07
N LEU A 419 -8.20 -8.59 -22.41
CA LEU A 419 -7.83 -7.27 -21.86
C LEU A 419 -6.75 -7.37 -20.78
N CYS A 420 -6.89 -8.31 -19.84
CA CYS A 420 -5.88 -8.60 -18.82
C CYS A 420 -4.51 -8.91 -19.46
N GLN A 421 -4.49 -9.73 -20.50
CA GLN A 421 -3.26 -10.05 -21.23
C GLN A 421 -2.70 -8.82 -21.96
N ALA A 422 -3.54 -8.05 -22.65
CA ALA A 422 -3.11 -6.88 -23.41
C ALA A 422 -2.51 -5.78 -22.51
N PHE A 423 -3.04 -5.62 -21.30
CA PHE A 423 -2.58 -4.60 -20.36
C PHE A 423 -1.65 -5.13 -19.27
N SER A 424 -1.33 -6.43 -19.27
CA SER A 424 -0.58 -7.10 -18.20
C SER A 424 -1.20 -6.89 -16.81
N ILE A 425 -2.53 -7.06 -16.72
CA ILE A 425 -3.33 -6.85 -15.50
C ILE A 425 -3.81 -8.20 -14.97
N PRO A 426 -3.75 -8.46 -13.64
CA PRO A 426 -4.29 -9.68 -13.05
C PRO A 426 -5.79 -9.90 -13.34
N SER A 427 -6.21 -11.15 -13.47
CA SER A 427 -7.58 -11.53 -13.90
C SER A 427 -8.72 -11.20 -12.92
N GLY A 428 -8.44 -10.63 -11.75
CA GLY A 428 -9.46 -10.16 -10.79
C GLY A 428 -9.72 -8.66 -10.81
N GLU A 429 -8.89 -7.92 -11.55
CA GLU A 429 -8.80 -6.46 -11.48
C GLU A 429 -9.66 -5.75 -12.53
N ILE A 430 -10.23 -6.49 -13.48
CA ILE A 430 -11.10 -5.97 -14.54
C ILE A 430 -12.48 -6.58 -14.37
N ARG A 431 -13.52 -5.74 -14.29
CA ARG A 431 -14.92 -6.18 -14.18
C ARG A 431 -15.81 -5.42 -15.14
N ILE A 432 -16.82 -6.09 -15.69
CA ILE A 432 -17.83 -5.41 -16.52
C ILE A 432 -18.91 -4.84 -15.60
N LYS A 433 -19.09 -3.51 -15.60
CA LYS A 433 -20.06 -2.80 -14.76
C LYS A 433 -21.46 -2.80 -15.38
N ASN A 434 -21.53 -2.50 -16.67
CA ASN A 434 -22.79 -2.33 -17.38
C ASN A 434 -22.62 -2.63 -18.87
N ILE A 435 -23.69 -3.08 -19.52
CA ILE A 435 -23.76 -3.34 -20.95
C ILE A 435 -25.06 -2.68 -21.46
N ASP A 436 -24.94 -1.62 -22.26
CA ASP A 436 -26.08 -0.98 -22.94
C ASP A 436 -26.16 -1.54 -24.36
N CYS A 437 -26.93 -2.61 -24.55
CA CYS A 437 -27.08 -3.28 -25.83
C CYS A 437 -27.72 -2.40 -26.91
N ASP A 438 -28.55 -1.43 -26.53
CA ASP A 438 -29.27 -0.57 -27.48
C ASP A 438 -28.32 0.47 -28.10
N LYS A 439 -27.34 0.92 -27.31
CA LYS A 439 -26.26 1.82 -27.78
C LYS A 439 -24.99 1.09 -28.20
N ALA A 440 -24.98 -0.23 -28.01
CA ALA A 440 -23.85 -1.12 -28.20
C ALA A 440 -22.62 -0.78 -27.34
N ILE A 441 -22.82 -0.41 -26.08
CA ILE A 441 -21.77 0.05 -25.14
C ILE A 441 -21.46 -1.02 -24.09
N ILE A 442 -20.17 -1.26 -23.83
CA ILE A 442 -19.69 -2.07 -22.70
C ILE A 442 -18.89 -1.21 -21.74
N CYS A 443 -19.38 -1.04 -20.50
CA CYS A 443 -18.70 -0.34 -19.42
C CYS A 443 -17.87 -1.30 -18.56
N ILE A 444 -16.58 -1.02 -18.43
CA ILE A 444 -15.62 -1.81 -17.66
C ILE A 444 -15.15 -0.99 -16.46
N LEU A 445 -14.77 -1.66 -15.37
CA LEU A 445 -14.12 -1.11 -14.18
C LEU A 445 -12.77 -1.80 -14.01
N ILE A 446 -11.77 -1.02 -13.61
CA ILE A 446 -10.42 -1.52 -13.36
C ILE A 446 -9.94 -0.99 -12.02
N SER A 447 -9.61 -1.87 -11.08
CA SER A 447 -9.20 -1.46 -9.72
C SER A 447 -7.85 -0.73 -9.72
N LYS A 448 -7.56 0.03 -8.64
CA LYS A 448 -6.24 0.63 -8.45
C LYS A 448 -5.20 -0.45 -8.14
N PRO A 449 -3.91 -0.20 -8.47
CA PRO A 449 -3.39 0.90 -9.28
C PRO A 449 -3.61 0.72 -10.80
N HIS A 450 -4.12 -0.44 -11.21
CA HIS A 450 -4.21 -0.88 -12.60
C HIS A 450 -5.03 0.07 -13.50
N GLY A 451 -6.14 0.63 -13.01
CA GLY A 451 -6.92 1.61 -13.79
C GLY A 451 -6.09 2.83 -14.20
N THR A 452 -5.23 3.34 -13.31
CA THR A 452 -4.32 4.45 -13.63
C THR A 452 -3.28 4.04 -14.66
N VAL A 453 -2.79 2.79 -14.60
CA VAL A 453 -1.88 2.22 -15.60
C VAL A 453 -2.56 2.18 -16.96
N VAL A 454 -3.79 1.68 -17.04
CA VAL A 454 -4.55 1.60 -18.30
C VAL A 454 -4.84 2.98 -18.89
N VAL A 455 -5.26 3.95 -18.06
CA VAL A 455 -5.48 5.34 -18.51
C VAL A 455 -4.18 5.94 -19.04
N LYS A 456 -3.06 5.79 -18.32
CA LYS A 456 -1.75 6.27 -18.78
C LYS A 456 -1.29 5.56 -20.06
N ILE A 457 -1.58 4.27 -20.19
CA ILE A 457 -1.27 3.46 -21.37
C ILE A 457 -2.04 3.98 -22.60
N LEU A 458 -3.32 4.29 -22.45
CA LEU A 458 -4.20 4.70 -23.54
C LEU A 458 -4.12 6.21 -23.86
N ILE A 459 -3.77 7.06 -22.88
CA ILE A 459 -3.52 8.50 -23.05
C ILE A 459 -2.04 8.80 -23.40
N GLY A 460 -1.20 7.76 -23.51
CA GLY A 460 0.19 7.89 -23.94
C GLY A 460 0.36 8.45 -25.36
N GLY A 461 1.60 8.55 -25.85
CA GLY A 461 1.90 9.13 -27.17
C GLY A 461 1.19 8.50 -28.34
N VAL A 462 1.10 9.25 -29.46
CA VAL A 462 0.36 8.84 -30.67
C VAL A 462 0.77 7.46 -31.19
N GLU A 463 2.08 7.17 -31.32
CA GLU A 463 2.54 5.90 -31.89
C GLU A 463 2.17 4.71 -31.00
N ASP A 464 2.35 4.88 -29.71
CA ASP A 464 1.97 3.85 -28.76
C ASP A 464 0.44 3.75 -28.57
N ALA A 465 -0.29 4.87 -28.55
CA ALA A 465 -1.74 4.89 -28.41
C ALA A 465 -2.40 4.21 -29.61
N VAL A 466 -1.81 4.32 -30.81
CA VAL A 466 -2.23 3.56 -32.00
C VAL A 466 -1.95 2.08 -31.82
N ALA A 467 -0.71 1.67 -31.50
CA ALA A 467 -0.36 0.26 -31.29
C ALA A 467 -1.17 -0.39 -30.14
N ARG A 468 -1.54 0.40 -29.14
CA ARG A 468 -2.28 -0.07 -27.96
C ARG A 468 -3.79 0.00 -28.15
N LYS A 469 -4.31 0.94 -28.95
CA LYS A 469 -5.66 0.88 -29.53
C LYS A 469 -5.79 -0.35 -30.43
N GLU A 470 -4.77 -0.67 -31.23
CA GLU A 470 -4.71 -1.90 -32.01
C GLU A 470 -4.67 -3.15 -31.13
N ALA A 471 -3.94 -3.14 -30.01
CA ALA A 471 -3.96 -4.25 -29.04
C ALA A 471 -5.35 -4.45 -28.42
N VAL A 472 -6.04 -3.36 -28.06
CA VAL A 472 -7.44 -3.42 -27.61
C VAL A 472 -8.32 -3.95 -28.73
N CYS A 473 -8.29 -3.36 -29.93
CA CYS A 473 -9.05 -3.82 -31.10
C CYS A 473 -8.77 -5.30 -31.42
N LYS A 474 -7.54 -5.77 -31.25
CA LYS A 474 -7.16 -7.18 -31.44
C LYS A 474 -7.85 -8.10 -30.42
N CYS A 475 -8.00 -7.66 -29.16
CA CYS A 475 -8.78 -8.41 -28.17
C CYS A 475 -10.24 -8.60 -28.61
N PHE A 476 -10.80 -7.65 -29.34
CA PHE A 476 -12.14 -7.75 -29.93
C PHE A 476 -12.16 -8.61 -31.19
N SER A 477 -11.14 -8.53 -32.03
CA SER A 477 -10.98 -9.43 -33.18
C SER A 477 -10.91 -10.90 -32.75
N ASP A 478 -10.25 -11.20 -31.62
CA ASP A 478 -10.16 -12.56 -31.05
C ASP A 478 -11.53 -13.12 -30.60
N ILE A 479 -12.53 -12.25 -30.43
CA ILE A 479 -13.94 -12.60 -30.16
C ILE A 479 -14.89 -12.21 -31.29
N ASN A 480 -14.34 -11.97 -32.49
CA ASN A 480 -15.08 -11.63 -33.72
C ASN A 480 -15.98 -10.40 -33.59
N ALA A 481 -15.48 -9.36 -32.91
CA ALA A 481 -16.15 -8.09 -32.69
C ALA A 481 -15.35 -6.93 -33.31
N ASN A 482 -16.04 -5.95 -33.89
CA ASN A 482 -15.42 -4.69 -34.31
C ASN A 482 -15.63 -3.61 -33.25
N VAL A 483 -14.60 -2.78 -33.03
CA VAL A 483 -14.68 -1.62 -32.14
C VAL A 483 -14.68 -0.36 -32.97
N ASP A 484 -15.76 0.41 -32.91
CA ASP A 484 -15.86 1.69 -33.61
C ASP A 484 -15.08 2.79 -32.88
N SER A 485 -15.14 2.81 -31.54
CA SER A 485 -14.51 3.83 -30.70
C SER A 485 -14.21 3.32 -29.29
N ILE A 486 -13.22 3.93 -28.64
CA ILE A 486 -12.87 3.71 -27.23
C ILE A 486 -12.96 5.07 -26.53
N ILE A 487 -13.78 5.19 -25.49
CA ILE A 487 -13.87 6.39 -24.64
C ILE A 487 -13.31 6.06 -23.26
N LEU A 488 -12.55 6.97 -22.65
CA LEU A 488 -11.94 6.81 -21.33
C LEU A 488 -12.57 7.76 -20.31
N GLY A 489 -13.24 7.19 -19.31
CA GLY A 489 -13.81 7.93 -18.18
C GLY A 489 -15.15 8.62 -18.47
N GLU A 490 -15.77 9.19 -17.42
CA GLU A 490 -17.10 9.85 -17.46
C GLU A 490 -17.16 11.10 -18.35
N VAL A 491 -16.02 11.58 -18.86
CA VAL A 491 -15.94 12.74 -19.75
C VAL A 491 -15.48 12.26 -21.12
N ALA A 492 -16.44 12.15 -22.04
CA ALA A 492 -16.21 11.87 -23.45
C ALA A 492 -15.14 12.80 -24.06
N LEU A 493 -13.89 12.33 -24.11
CA LEU A 493 -12.82 12.93 -24.87
C LEU A 493 -12.71 12.23 -26.22
N GLU A 494 -13.61 12.59 -27.14
CA GLU A 494 -13.37 12.35 -28.57
C GLU A 494 -12.25 13.28 -29.05
N VAL A 495 -11.00 12.81 -28.99
CA VAL A 495 -9.83 13.51 -29.55
C VAL A 495 -10.02 13.75 -31.06
N GLU A 496 -10.74 12.88 -31.76
CA GLU A 496 -11.06 13.07 -33.18
C GLU A 496 -12.13 14.16 -33.46
N GLY A 497 -12.88 14.57 -32.44
CA GLY A 497 -14.01 15.51 -32.52
C GLY A 497 -13.63 17.00 -32.39
N ARG A 498 -12.55 17.32 -31.67
CA ARG A 498 -12.11 18.71 -31.41
C ARG A 498 -11.18 19.26 -32.49
N ARG A 499 -11.63 19.20 -33.74
CA ARG A 499 -10.95 19.90 -34.85
C ARG A 499 -11.24 21.40 -34.76
N MET A 500 -10.36 22.25 -35.30
CA MET A 500 -10.75 23.64 -35.53
C MET A 500 -11.93 23.67 -36.52
N ASP A 501 -12.86 24.59 -36.34
CA ASP A 501 -13.99 24.79 -37.23
C ASP A 501 -13.89 26.18 -37.89
N PRO A 502 -13.28 26.26 -39.10
CA PRO A 502 -13.06 27.53 -39.78
C PRO A 502 -14.33 28.32 -40.07
N ARG A 503 -15.51 27.66 -40.09
CA ARG A 503 -16.80 28.32 -40.28
C ARG A 503 -17.09 29.33 -39.16
N TRP A 504 -16.50 29.13 -37.99
CA TRP A 504 -16.66 29.99 -36.83
C TRP A 504 -15.48 30.92 -36.57
N ASN A 505 -14.51 30.99 -37.51
CA ASN A 505 -13.43 31.96 -37.45
C ASN A 505 -14.01 33.38 -37.57
N LYS A 506 -13.48 34.30 -36.77
CA LYS A 506 -13.90 35.70 -36.79
C LYS A 506 -12.68 36.59 -36.69
N ASN A 507 -12.62 37.60 -37.53
CA ASN A 507 -11.65 38.70 -37.39
C ASN A 507 -12.38 39.86 -36.70
N TYR A 508 -11.94 40.32 -35.54
CA TYR A 508 -12.59 41.42 -34.82
C TYR A 508 -11.79 42.70 -35.04
N VAL A 509 -12.42 43.69 -35.66
CA VAL A 509 -11.79 44.94 -36.08
C VAL A 509 -12.19 46.09 -35.15
N SER A 510 -11.43 47.18 -35.16
CA SER A 510 -11.66 48.33 -34.25
C SER A 510 -12.66 49.34 -34.77
N SER A 511 -13.12 49.20 -36.01
CA SER A 511 -14.02 50.15 -36.67
C SER A 511 -14.99 49.43 -37.59
N SER A 512 -16.23 49.92 -37.64
CA SER A 512 -17.26 49.46 -38.59
C SER A 512 -16.86 49.67 -40.06
N ASN A 513 -15.89 50.55 -40.33
CA ASN A 513 -15.46 50.88 -41.68
C ASN A 513 -14.45 49.88 -42.26
N ASP A 514 -13.96 48.93 -41.45
CA ASP A 514 -13.07 47.87 -41.93
C ASP A 514 -13.92 46.68 -42.41
N PRO A 515 -14.02 46.45 -43.73
CA PRO A 515 -14.85 45.40 -44.29
C PRO A 515 -14.25 43.99 -44.05
N THR A 516 -13.03 43.88 -43.52
CA THR A 516 -12.33 42.62 -43.33
C THR A 516 -12.69 41.90 -42.04
N GLY A 517 -13.56 42.47 -41.20
CA GLY A 517 -13.89 41.89 -39.90
C GLY A 517 -15.27 42.25 -39.35
N GLN A 518 -15.51 41.79 -38.13
CA GLN A 518 -16.71 42.03 -37.35
C GLN A 518 -16.44 43.12 -36.32
N TYR A 519 -17.40 44.05 -36.20
CA TYR A 519 -17.38 45.11 -35.20
C TYR A 519 -18.80 45.38 -34.73
N TRP A 520 -18.93 45.70 -33.45
CA TRP A 520 -20.15 46.27 -32.89
C TRP A 520 -19.79 47.29 -31.81
N ALA A 521 -20.47 48.43 -31.81
CA ALA A 521 -20.14 49.56 -30.93
C ALA A 521 -20.59 49.37 -29.47
N ASN A 522 -21.72 48.70 -29.26
CA ASN A 522 -22.32 48.51 -27.93
C ASN A 522 -22.27 47.05 -27.52
N SER A 523 -22.17 46.75 -26.22
CA SER A 523 -22.23 45.38 -25.73
C SER A 523 -23.48 44.64 -26.21
N ILE A 524 -23.34 43.37 -26.57
CA ILE A 524 -24.47 42.46 -26.74
C ILE A 524 -24.70 41.69 -25.43
N ASN A 525 -25.95 41.41 -25.09
CA ASN A 525 -26.27 40.59 -23.91
C ASN A 525 -26.13 39.11 -24.25
N GLN A 526 -25.24 38.42 -23.53
CA GLN A 526 -24.95 37.01 -23.73
C GLN A 526 -24.94 36.31 -22.37
N GLY A 527 -25.96 35.49 -22.12
CA GLY A 527 -26.17 34.81 -20.84
C GLY A 527 -26.54 35.71 -19.66
N GLY A 528 -26.97 36.96 -19.92
CA GLY A 528 -27.29 37.94 -18.87
C GLY A 528 -26.11 38.84 -18.51
N LYS A 529 -24.96 38.71 -19.18
CA LYS A 529 -23.79 39.57 -19.01
C LYS A 529 -23.44 40.30 -20.31
N PRO A 530 -22.89 41.53 -20.23
CA PRO A 530 -22.49 42.26 -21.42
C PRO A 530 -21.26 41.62 -22.07
N TYR A 531 -21.29 41.53 -23.39
CA TYR A 531 -20.18 41.10 -24.22
C TYR A 531 -19.79 42.17 -25.22
N PHE A 532 -18.55 42.63 -25.11
CA PHE A 532 -17.99 43.67 -25.95
C PHE A 532 -17.16 43.06 -27.09
N CYS A 533 -17.02 43.81 -28.18
CA CYS A 533 -16.24 43.38 -29.33
C CYS A 533 -14.76 43.28 -28.92
N PRO A 534 -14.10 42.12 -29.04
CA PRO A 534 -12.68 41.97 -28.74
C PRO A 534 -11.84 42.48 -29.92
N SER A 535 -11.96 43.78 -30.22
CA SER A 535 -11.31 44.42 -31.36
C SER A 535 -9.78 44.23 -31.32
N GLY A 536 -9.18 43.91 -32.47
CA GLY A 536 -7.76 43.59 -32.58
C GLY A 536 -7.42 42.11 -32.38
N TRP A 537 -8.41 41.25 -32.15
CA TRP A 537 -8.23 39.81 -32.00
C TRP A 537 -8.84 39.04 -33.18
N LYS A 538 -8.22 37.92 -33.53
CA LYS A 538 -8.76 36.92 -34.46
C LYS A 538 -9.13 35.66 -33.69
N ARG A 539 -10.39 35.25 -33.78
CA ARG A 539 -10.85 33.98 -33.25
C ARG A 539 -10.68 32.87 -34.28
N TYR A 540 -10.11 31.78 -33.84
CA TYR A 540 -10.17 30.49 -34.50
C TYR A 540 -11.18 29.60 -33.77
N GLY A 541 -12.23 29.16 -34.47
CA GLY A 541 -13.30 28.38 -33.87
C GLY A 541 -12.83 26.97 -33.49
N ILE A 542 -13.23 26.49 -32.31
CA ILE A 542 -12.98 25.11 -31.86
C ILE A 542 -14.28 24.34 -32.05
N LYS A 543 -14.23 23.18 -32.72
CA LYS A 543 -15.40 22.30 -32.85
C LYS A 543 -15.69 21.65 -31.51
N VAL A 544 -16.83 22.01 -30.93
CA VAL A 544 -17.30 21.51 -29.63
C VAL A 544 -18.64 20.79 -29.71
N ASP A 545 -19.32 20.87 -30.85
CA ASP A 545 -20.54 20.10 -31.16
C ASP A 545 -20.61 19.77 -32.65
N THR A 546 -21.59 18.97 -33.02
CA THR A 546 -21.95 18.56 -34.39
C THR A 546 -22.36 19.74 -35.27
N GLY A 547 -22.92 20.81 -34.68
CA GLY A 547 -23.37 22.01 -35.40
C GLY A 547 -23.61 23.22 -34.50
N GLY A 548 -23.85 24.38 -35.14
CA GLY A 548 -24.08 25.65 -34.45
C GLY A 548 -25.40 25.72 -33.70
N LYS A 549 -26.46 25.07 -34.22
CA LYS A 549 -27.77 25.05 -33.55
C LYS A 549 -27.71 24.26 -32.25
N GLU A 550 -27.01 23.14 -32.27
CA GLU A 550 -26.78 22.28 -31.11
C GLU A 550 -25.93 23.00 -30.07
N PHE A 551 -24.87 23.69 -30.52
CA PHE A 551 -24.05 24.55 -29.66
C PHE A 551 -24.88 25.64 -28.96
N ASP A 552 -25.68 26.39 -29.72
CA ASP A 552 -26.50 27.46 -29.15
C ASP A 552 -27.62 26.93 -28.25
N ALA A 553 -28.20 25.77 -28.57
CA ALA A 553 -29.20 25.12 -27.72
C ALA A 553 -28.62 24.72 -26.35
N LYS A 554 -27.37 24.25 -26.30
CA LYS A 554 -26.70 23.85 -25.06
C LYS A 554 -26.11 25.03 -24.28
N TRP A 555 -25.40 25.92 -24.96
CA TRP A 555 -24.53 26.92 -24.33
C TRP A 555 -24.82 28.37 -24.77
N GLY A 556 -25.82 28.60 -25.62
CA GLY A 556 -26.16 29.95 -26.11
C GLY A 556 -26.62 30.90 -24.98
N THR A 557 -27.13 30.35 -23.89
CA THR A 557 -27.54 31.10 -22.68
C THR A 557 -26.43 31.24 -21.64
N TRP A 558 -25.23 30.71 -21.89
CA TRP A 558 -24.10 30.82 -20.98
C TRP A 558 -23.34 32.13 -21.18
N ASN A 559 -22.73 32.61 -20.09
CA ASN A 559 -21.92 33.82 -20.12
C ASN A 559 -20.70 33.60 -21.02
N MET A 560 -20.24 34.65 -21.69
CA MET A 560 -18.94 34.62 -22.37
C MET A 560 -17.85 35.16 -21.46
N ALA A 561 -16.73 34.45 -21.45
CA ALA A 561 -15.54 34.81 -20.72
C ALA A 561 -14.30 34.40 -21.51
N TYR A 562 -13.15 34.70 -20.94
CA TYR A 562 -11.83 34.46 -21.49
C TYR A 562 -10.94 33.79 -20.45
N HIS A 563 -10.00 32.97 -20.91
CA HIS A 563 -8.98 32.36 -20.08
C HIS A 563 -7.61 32.59 -20.72
N GLY A 564 -6.80 33.44 -20.08
CA GLY A 564 -5.41 33.66 -20.50
C GLY A 564 -4.57 32.43 -20.18
N THR A 565 -3.73 32.00 -21.13
CA THR A 565 -2.83 30.87 -20.93
C THR A 565 -1.55 31.06 -21.72
N ARG A 566 -0.48 30.36 -21.31
CA ARG A 566 0.75 30.32 -22.10
C ARG A 566 0.56 29.45 -23.34
N SER A 567 1.23 29.81 -24.42
CA SER A 567 1.11 29.10 -25.70
C SER A 567 1.52 27.62 -25.57
N GLU A 568 2.47 27.28 -24.70
CA GLU A 568 2.89 25.89 -24.47
C GLU A 568 1.82 25.04 -23.76
N VAL A 569 0.89 25.68 -23.03
CA VAL A 569 -0.19 25.00 -22.29
C VAL A 569 -1.47 24.89 -23.13
N ALA A 570 -1.59 25.69 -24.18
CA ALA A 570 -2.79 25.75 -25.01
C ALA A 570 -3.20 24.39 -25.59
N THR A 571 -2.24 23.60 -26.06
CA THR A 571 -2.50 22.24 -26.58
C THR A 571 -3.11 21.34 -25.52
N ASN A 572 -2.62 21.38 -24.28
CA ASN A 572 -3.18 20.59 -23.19
C ASN A 572 -4.63 20.98 -22.91
N ILE A 573 -4.94 22.28 -22.92
CA ILE A 573 -6.31 22.77 -22.71
C ILE A 573 -7.25 22.31 -23.84
N LEU A 574 -6.80 22.33 -25.09
CA LEU A 574 -7.58 21.82 -26.22
C LEU A 574 -7.90 20.33 -26.05
N MET A 575 -6.91 19.55 -25.62
CA MET A 575 -7.01 18.09 -25.50
C MET A 575 -7.79 17.64 -24.28
N SER A 576 -7.65 18.33 -23.14
CA SER A 576 -8.16 17.86 -21.83
C SER A 576 -9.20 18.78 -21.19
N GLY A 577 -9.39 19.99 -21.72
CA GLY A 577 -10.18 21.03 -21.06
C GLY A 577 -9.35 21.84 -20.06
N LEU A 578 -10.01 22.68 -19.25
CA LEU A 578 -9.32 23.51 -18.27
C LEU A 578 -9.04 22.69 -17.00
N LYS A 579 -7.75 22.48 -16.71
CA LYS A 579 -7.31 21.83 -15.48
C LYS A 579 -7.55 22.75 -14.29
N VAL A 580 -8.09 22.20 -13.20
CA VAL A 580 -8.26 22.95 -11.95
C VAL A 580 -6.91 23.10 -11.23
N GLY A 581 -6.61 24.31 -10.77
CA GLY A 581 -5.44 24.61 -9.95
C GLY A 581 -5.81 24.70 -8.47
N THR A 582 -4.90 24.27 -7.59
CA THR A 582 -5.00 24.45 -6.13
C THR A 582 -4.43 25.77 -5.65
N HIS A 583 -3.68 26.48 -6.50
CA HIS A 583 -3.03 27.75 -6.19
C HIS A 583 -3.70 28.87 -6.98
N GLY A 584 -3.86 30.04 -6.37
CA GLY A 584 -4.23 31.25 -7.08
C GLY A 584 -4.14 32.51 -6.22
N CYS A 585 -4.15 33.66 -6.86
CA CYS A 585 -3.93 34.98 -6.27
C CYS A 585 -4.90 35.35 -5.13
N HIS A 586 -6.14 34.84 -5.15
CA HIS A 586 -7.13 35.16 -4.13
C HIS A 586 -7.15 34.22 -2.92
N TYR A 587 -6.70 32.96 -3.08
CA TYR A 587 -6.71 32.01 -1.99
C TYR A 587 -5.61 30.97 -2.13
N ASP A 588 -4.91 30.74 -1.03
CA ASP A 588 -3.96 29.67 -0.81
C ASP A 588 -4.52 28.70 0.27
N ASP A 589 -5.74 28.24 0.04
CA ASP A 589 -6.51 27.37 0.93
C ASP A 589 -6.58 25.93 0.41
N GLY A 590 -5.82 25.61 -0.64
CA GLY A 590 -5.82 24.30 -1.30
C GLY A 590 -7.07 23.99 -2.13
N VAL A 591 -8.07 24.89 -2.19
CA VAL A 591 -9.33 24.63 -2.89
C VAL A 591 -9.12 24.69 -4.42
N ARG A 592 -9.56 23.65 -5.13
CA ARG A 592 -9.37 23.53 -6.58
C ARG A 592 -10.32 24.43 -7.36
N ARG A 593 -9.81 25.17 -8.35
CA ARG A 593 -10.61 26.12 -9.14
C ARG A 593 -10.03 26.46 -10.51
N VAL A 594 -10.84 27.11 -11.33
CA VAL A 594 -10.46 27.75 -12.60
C VAL A 594 -10.83 29.23 -12.55
N TYR A 595 -9.93 30.08 -13.06
CA TYR A 595 -10.14 31.52 -13.20
C TYR A 595 -10.43 31.87 -14.66
N VAL A 596 -11.47 32.67 -14.89
CA VAL A 596 -11.78 33.26 -16.18
C VAL A 596 -12.15 34.73 -16.00
N SER A 597 -12.14 35.53 -17.07
CA SER A 597 -12.49 36.94 -17.02
C SER A 597 -13.45 37.32 -18.13
N PRO A 598 -14.39 38.25 -17.92
CA PRO A 598 -15.15 38.82 -19.03
C PRO A 598 -14.30 39.76 -19.90
N SER A 599 -13.16 40.24 -19.39
CA SER A 599 -12.23 41.11 -20.11
C SER A 599 -11.14 40.30 -20.81
N ILE A 600 -11.09 40.42 -22.14
CA ILE A 600 -9.98 39.85 -22.90
C ILE A 600 -8.67 40.60 -22.63
N GLU A 601 -8.72 41.90 -22.37
CA GLU A 601 -7.52 42.71 -22.09
C GLU A 601 -6.89 42.35 -20.74
N TYR A 602 -7.71 42.02 -19.72
CA TYR A 602 -7.22 41.43 -18.48
C TYR A 602 -6.52 40.09 -18.71
N CYS A 603 -7.20 39.16 -19.41
CA CYS A 603 -6.63 37.85 -19.75
C CYS A 603 -5.41 37.93 -20.67
N ALA A 604 -5.25 39.02 -21.42
CA ALA A 604 -4.12 39.24 -22.30
C ALA A 604 -2.85 39.68 -21.56
N HIS A 605 -2.91 39.98 -20.27
CA HIS A 605 -1.72 40.34 -19.50
C HIS A 605 -0.65 39.25 -19.59
N GLN A 606 0.62 39.64 -19.67
CA GLN A 606 1.73 38.71 -19.92
C GLN A 606 1.90 37.58 -18.89
N ILE A 607 1.42 37.78 -17.66
CA ILE A 607 1.42 36.74 -16.62
C ILE A 607 0.49 35.59 -16.99
N TYR A 608 -0.64 35.89 -17.64
CA TYR A 608 -1.63 34.89 -18.04
C TYR A 608 -1.40 34.44 -19.49
N ALA A 609 -1.29 35.38 -20.42
CA ALA A 609 -1.12 35.16 -21.85
C ALA A 609 0.23 35.70 -22.34
N CYS A 610 1.31 35.00 -21.96
CA CYS A 610 2.68 35.39 -22.27
C CYS A 610 2.87 35.63 -23.79
N PRO A 611 3.22 36.86 -24.21
CA PRO A 611 3.56 37.14 -25.60
C PRO A 611 4.75 36.32 -26.08
N TRP A 612 4.75 36.00 -27.36
CA TRP A 612 5.94 35.47 -28.02
C TRP A 612 6.20 36.19 -29.35
N GLU A 613 7.47 36.41 -29.65
CA GLU A 613 7.93 37.01 -30.89
C GLU A 613 8.23 35.94 -31.93
N LYS A 614 7.99 36.24 -33.20
CA LYS A 614 8.33 35.36 -34.31
C LYS A 614 8.56 36.12 -35.60
N THR A 615 9.69 35.84 -36.24
CA THR A 615 10.02 36.35 -37.57
C THR A 615 9.22 35.64 -38.66
N THR A 616 8.54 36.41 -39.50
CA THR A 616 7.76 35.95 -40.67
C THR A 616 8.66 35.45 -41.80
N LYS A 617 8.08 34.76 -42.80
CA LYS A 617 8.81 34.38 -44.04
C LYS A 617 9.47 35.57 -44.72
N ASN A 618 8.88 36.76 -44.58
CA ASN A 618 9.36 38.00 -45.19
C ASN A 618 10.39 38.74 -44.33
N GLY A 619 10.82 38.18 -43.19
CA GLY A 619 11.79 38.80 -42.29
C GLY A 619 11.20 39.81 -41.29
N GLU A 620 9.89 40.07 -41.31
CA GLU A 620 9.24 40.94 -40.32
C GLU A 620 9.08 40.20 -38.98
N ASN A 621 9.47 40.82 -37.86
CA ASN A 621 9.15 40.29 -36.54
C ASN A 621 7.71 40.66 -36.15
N LEU A 622 6.94 39.66 -35.73
CA LEU A 622 5.59 39.83 -35.21
C LEU A 622 5.47 39.24 -33.82
N TRP A 623 4.72 39.92 -32.97
CA TRP A 623 4.33 39.46 -31.65
C TRP A 623 2.96 38.81 -31.68
N TYR A 624 2.82 37.73 -30.93
CA TYR A 624 1.60 36.94 -30.83
C TYR A 624 1.19 36.78 -29.38
N GLN A 625 -0.12 36.68 -29.14
CA GLN A 625 -0.71 36.30 -27.86
C GLN A 625 -1.93 35.43 -28.06
N LEU A 626 -2.18 34.55 -27.09
CA LEU A 626 -3.26 33.56 -27.14
C LEU A 626 -4.10 33.62 -25.86
N VAL A 627 -5.42 33.61 -26.05
CA VAL A 627 -6.42 33.52 -24.97
C VAL A 627 -7.52 32.57 -25.42
N PHE A 628 -8.07 31.74 -24.54
CA PHE A 628 -9.26 30.96 -24.87
C PHE A 628 -10.53 31.79 -24.68
N GLN A 629 -11.45 31.70 -25.63
CA GLN A 629 -12.82 32.16 -25.49
C GLN A 629 -13.69 31.00 -24.97
N CYS A 630 -14.38 31.26 -23.87
CA CYS A 630 -15.12 30.26 -23.12
C CYS A 630 -16.62 30.62 -23.02
N ARG A 631 -17.49 29.61 -23.00
CA ARG A 631 -18.84 29.73 -22.41
C ARG A 631 -18.76 29.23 -20.97
N VAL A 632 -19.33 29.99 -20.05
CA VAL A 632 -19.33 29.70 -18.61
C VAL A 632 -20.76 29.59 -18.13
N ASN A 633 -21.09 28.45 -17.52
CA ASN A 633 -22.39 28.24 -16.92
C ASN A 633 -22.60 29.26 -15.79
N PRO A 634 -23.62 30.14 -15.88
CA PRO A 634 -23.83 31.19 -14.89
C PRO A 634 -24.06 30.63 -13.47
N LYS A 635 -24.55 29.39 -13.34
CA LYS A 635 -24.76 28.72 -12.05
C LYS A 635 -23.47 28.25 -11.38
N SER A 636 -22.38 28.18 -12.14
CA SER A 636 -21.12 27.59 -11.69
C SER A 636 -20.08 28.65 -11.30
N ILE A 637 -20.42 29.93 -11.49
CA ILE A 637 -19.61 31.06 -11.01
C ILE A 637 -19.81 31.15 -9.49
N ALA A 638 -18.84 30.66 -8.73
CA ALA A 638 -18.91 30.66 -7.27
C ALA A 638 -18.72 32.06 -6.69
N SER A 639 -17.82 32.85 -7.29
CA SER A 639 -17.66 34.25 -6.91
C SER A 639 -17.10 35.10 -8.05
N ILE A 640 -17.38 36.40 -7.96
CA ILE A 640 -16.81 37.45 -8.80
C ILE A 640 -15.93 38.31 -7.90
N LYS A 641 -14.69 38.54 -8.32
CA LYS A 641 -13.65 39.19 -7.53
C LYS A 641 -12.97 40.33 -8.30
N PRO A 642 -12.35 41.26 -7.56
CA PRO A 642 -11.52 42.29 -8.17
C PRO A 642 -10.28 41.69 -8.85
N GLU A 643 -9.66 42.46 -9.73
CA GLU A 643 -8.34 42.15 -10.28
C GLU A 643 -7.24 42.02 -9.20
N THR A 644 -6.22 41.24 -9.51
CA THR A 644 -5.14 40.90 -8.56
C THR A 644 -3.75 41.37 -8.98
N ILE A 645 -3.62 42.06 -10.10
CA ILE A 645 -2.33 42.30 -10.75
C ILE A 645 -1.83 43.74 -10.65
N LEU A 646 -2.71 44.73 -10.43
CA LEU A 646 -2.28 46.10 -10.22
C LEU A 646 -1.67 46.27 -8.83
N GLY A 647 -0.57 47.03 -8.77
CA GLY A 647 0.03 47.43 -7.49
C GLY A 647 -0.93 48.30 -6.65
N PRO A 648 -0.74 48.36 -5.31
CA PRO A 648 -1.64 49.08 -4.40
C PRO A 648 -1.91 50.54 -4.80
N ASP A 649 -0.89 51.23 -5.30
CA ASP A 649 -0.97 52.65 -5.69
C ASP A 649 -1.76 52.88 -7.00
N TYR A 650 -1.95 51.83 -7.79
CA TYR A 650 -2.54 51.89 -9.13
C TYR A 650 -3.91 51.24 -9.22
N LYS A 651 -4.55 50.87 -8.11
CA LYS A 651 -5.90 50.24 -8.09
C LYS A 651 -7.00 51.08 -8.77
N LYS A 652 -6.75 52.36 -9.03
CA LYS A 652 -7.65 53.26 -9.77
C LYS A 652 -7.47 53.22 -11.29
N GLU A 653 -6.39 52.62 -11.78
CA GLU A 653 -6.12 52.48 -13.21
C GLU A 653 -7.17 51.59 -13.86
N VAL A 654 -7.69 51.98 -15.01
CA VAL A 654 -8.75 51.22 -15.70
C VAL A 654 -8.09 50.15 -16.57
N ILE A 655 -8.26 48.87 -16.24
CA ILE A 655 -7.70 47.77 -17.03
C ILE A 655 -8.46 47.61 -18.36
N ASP A 656 -9.79 47.61 -18.29
CA ASP A 656 -10.66 47.50 -19.45
C ASP A 656 -11.79 48.52 -19.30
N PRO A 657 -11.96 49.47 -20.24
CA PRO A 657 -13.00 50.50 -20.12
C PRO A 657 -14.42 49.93 -20.09
N ASN A 658 -14.61 48.66 -20.48
CA ASN A 658 -15.91 48.01 -20.54
C ASN A 658 -16.32 47.32 -19.23
N PHE A 659 -15.39 47.11 -18.30
CA PHE A 659 -15.63 46.34 -17.07
C PHE A 659 -15.03 47.05 -15.86
N LYS A 660 -15.68 46.98 -14.70
CA LYS A 660 -15.07 47.51 -13.48
C LYS A 660 -13.96 46.59 -13.00
N ASN A 661 -12.86 47.14 -12.50
CA ASN A 661 -11.78 46.34 -11.91
C ASN A 661 -12.26 45.41 -10.79
N SER A 662 -13.37 45.73 -10.12
CA SER A 662 -13.98 44.92 -9.05
C SER A 662 -14.69 43.65 -9.52
N GLU A 663 -14.82 43.42 -10.83
CA GLU A 663 -15.58 42.30 -11.41
C GLU A 663 -14.82 41.51 -12.50
N LEU A 664 -13.49 41.62 -12.51
CA LEU A 664 -12.64 41.05 -13.57
C LEU A 664 -12.30 39.57 -13.37
N GLU A 665 -12.37 39.02 -12.17
CA GLU A 665 -12.04 37.61 -11.94
C GLU A 665 -13.30 36.81 -11.58
N TRP A 666 -13.64 35.83 -12.42
CA TRP A 666 -14.71 34.88 -12.18
C TRP A 666 -14.09 33.55 -11.75
N ILE A 667 -14.50 33.08 -10.57
CA ILE A 667 -13.96 31.86 -9.96
C ILE A 667 -14.99 30.75 -10.12
N ILE A 668 -14.59 29.68 -10.80
CA ILE A 668 -15.36 28.46 -10.94
C ILE A 668 -14.70 27.40 -10.06
N LEU A 669 -15.45 26.90 -9.08
CA LEU A 669 -14.97 25.85 -8.20
C LEU A 669 -15.10 24.50 -8.90
N ASP A 670 -14.17 23.63 -8.57
CA ASP A 670 -14.23 22.23 -8.97
C ASP A 670 -15.44 21.52 -8.33
N ARG A 671 -15.94 20.49 -9.00
CA ARG A 671 -16.80 19.49 -8.37
C ARG A 671 -15.88 18.40 -7.83
N ALA A 672 -16.14 17.90 -6.62
CA ALA A 672 -15.30 16.86 -6.03
C ALA A 672 -15.02 15.75 -7.07
N ASP A 673 -13.75 15.36 -7.17
CA ASP A 673 -13.24 14.26 -8.00
C ASP A 673 -12.99 14.52 -9.51
N GLN A 674 -13.10 15.76 -10.01
CA GLN A 674 -12.76 16.06 -11.42
C GLN A 674 -11.35 16.67 -11.58
N GLU A 675 -10.54 16.19 -12.53
CA GLU A 675 -9.25 16.84 -12.86
C GLU A 675 -9.41 18.06 -13.77
N PHE A 676 -10.47 18.08 -14.57
CA PHE A 676 -10.74 19.08 -15.59
C PHE A 676 -12.21 19.52 -15.51
N ILE A 677 -12.46 20.82 -15.65
CA ILE A 677 -13.84 21.33 -15.72
C ILE A 677 -14.32 21.22 -17.17
N ALA A 678 -15.27 20.31 -17.41
CA ALA A 678 -15.89 20.12 -18.73
C ALA A 678 -17.37 20.56 -18.77
N ASP A 679 -18.10 20.42 -17.65
CA ASP A 679 -19.55 20.66 -17.60
C ASP A 679 -19.95 22.08 -17.22
N ASP A 680 -19.01 22.87 -16.72
CA ASP A 680 -19.26 24.23 -16.22
C ASP A 680 -18.60 25.30 -17.08
N ILE A 681 -17.60 24.92 -17.88
CA ILE A 681 -16.88 25.79 -18.80
C ILE A 681 -16.57 25.00 -20.07
N ILE A 682 -16.83 25.60 -21.23
CA ILE A 682 -16.40 25.05 -22.52
C ILE A 682 -15.59 26.08 -23.31
N CYS A 683 -14.35 25.71 -23.66
CA CYS A 683 -13.50 26.46 -24.58
C CYS A 683 -13.98 26.20 -26.02
N TYR A 684 -14.46 27.24 -26.71
CA TYR A 684 -15.02 27.11 -28.05
C TYR A 684 -14.36 28.03 -29.08
N GLY A 685 -13.43 28.88 -28.65
CA GLY A 685 -12.61 29.69 -29.54
C GLY A 685 -11.20 29.88 -29.00
N MET A 686 -10.23 29.92 -29.90
CA MET A 686 -8.86 30.36 -29.61
C MET A 686 -8.69 31.77 -30.17
N MET A 687 -8.53 32.74 -29.28
CA MET A 687 -8.34 34.15 -29.61
C MET A 687 -6.85 34.41 -29.78
N MET A 688 -6.46 34.97 -30.92
CA MET A 688 -5.08 35.33 -31.22
C MET A 688 -4.96 36.80 -31.57
N ARG A 689 -4.04 37.51 -30.92
CA ARG A 689 -3.63 38.87 -31.26
C ARG A 689 -2.28 38.81 -31.95
N THR A 690 -2.14 39.54 -33.04
CA THR A 690 -0.88 39.66 -33.80
C THR A 690 -0.55 41.13 -33.97
N SER A 691 0.71 41.52 -33.72
CA SER A 691 1.17 42.92 -33.73
C SER A 691 2.61 43.04 -34.23
N LYS A 692 2.97 44.19 -34.82
CA LYS A 692 4.37 44.52 -35.12
C LYS A 692 5.12 44.96 -33.86
N ASP A 693 4.43 45.61 -32.93
CA ASP A 693 4.98 46.05 -31.67
C ASP A 693 4.70 45.04 -30.55
N HIS A 694 5.59 45.02 -29.54
CA HIS A 694 5.40 44.20 -28.34
C HIS A 694 4.04 44.51 -27.70
N PRO A 695 3.23 43.52 -27.27
CA PRO A 695 1.86 43.80 -26.84
C PRO A 695 1.72 44.76 -25.67
N LYS A 696 2.74 44.84 -24.80
CA LYS A 696 2.85 45.84 -23.71
C LYS A 696 2.79 47.30 -24.19
N THR A 697 3.23 47.60 -25.41
CA THR A 697 3.23 48.98 -25.95
C THR A 697 1.91 49.35 -26.63
N LEU A 698 1.01 48.38 -26.82
CA LEU A 698 -0.30 48.63 -27.40
C LEU A 698 -1.15 49.47 -26.46
N THR A 699 -2.00 50.32 -27.04
CA THR A 699 -2.86 51.22 -26.25
C THR A 699 -3.73 50.49 -25.21
N PRO A 700 -4.36 49.33 -25.52
CA PRO A 700 -5.11 48.56 -24.52
C PRO A 700 -4.27 47.98 -23.38
N SER A 701 -2.96 47.89 -23.54
CA SER A 701 -2.03 47.27 -22.59
C SER A 701 -1.23 48.28 -21.77
N LYS A 702 -1.46 49.59 -21.92
CA LYS A 702 -0.68 50.63 -21.21
C LYS A 702 -0.64 50.44 -19.70
N TRP A 703 -1.74 49.93 -19.12
CA TRP A 703 -1.85 49.66 -17.68
C TRP A 703 -0.86 48.59 -17.18
N TRP A 704 -0.24 47.79 -18.07
CA TRP A 704 0.77 46.78 -17.70
C TRP A 704 2.04 47.39 -17.08
N GLU A 705 2.25 48.70 -17.23
CA GLU A 705 3.33 49.42 -16.55
C GLU A 705 3.09 49.57 -15.04
N HIS A 706 1.85 49.32 -14.60
CA HIS A 706 1.39 49.45 -13.22
C HIS A 706 1.18 48.10 -12.51
N THR A 707 1.58 47.00 -13.14
CA THR A 707 1.53 45.66 -12.57
C THR A 707 2.45 45.57 -11.35
N ASP A 708 1.95 45.00 -10.25
CA ASP A 708 2.75 44.73 -9.07
C ASP A 708 3.94 43.82 -9.42
N PRO A 709 5.19 44.25 -9.15
CA PRO A 709 6.37 43.41 -9.37
C PRO A 709 6.28 42.05 -8.69
N ALA A 710 5.60 41.94 -7.53
CA ALA A 710 5.44 40.69 -6.80
C ALA A 710 4.71 39.61 -7.63
N CYS A 711 3.78 40.01 -8.50
CA CYS A 711 3.02 39.08 -9.34
C CYS A 711 3.89 38.32 -10.36
N TYR A 712 5.09 38.82 -10.69
CA TYR A 712 6.01 38.11 -11.58
C TYR A 712 6.74 36.95 -10.86
N SER A 713 7.02 37.11 -9.57
CA SER A 713 7.80 36.13 -8.78
C SER A 713 7.06 34.82 -8.49
N THR A 714 5.72 34.84 -8.51
CA THR A 714 4.87 33.67 -8.23
C THR A 714 4.52 32.87 -9.48
N SER A 715 5.00 33.30 -10.66
CA SER A 715 4.58 32.75 -11.97
C SER A 715 5.64 31.90 -12.67
N THR A 716 6.81 31.72 -12.07
CA THR A 716 7.86 30.76 -12.48
C THR A 716 7.71 29.48 -11.69
#